data_AF-A0A2E5WHI3-F1
#
_entry.id   AF-A0A2E5WHI3-F1
#
_cell.length_a   1.000
_cell.length_b   1.000
_cell.length_c   1.000
_cell.angle_alpha   90.00
_cell.angle_beta   90.00
_cell.angle_gamma   90.00
#
_symmetry.space_group_name_H-M   'P 1'
#
loop_
_entity.id
_entity.type
_entity.pdbx_description
1 polymer ?
#
loop_
_entity_poly.entity_id
_entity_poly.type
_entity_poly.pdbx_seq_one_letter_code
_entity_poly.pdbx_strand_id
1 'polypeptide(L)'
;MDDGGFPLRLVEHYNSRTGIWRARRTAGNLCGEAELQTGDRPFAELTWQLADDSADDVGLTARLIERALRLVPRRFDSDPRLAALSKSLSNRQIPVRFFRQHHRILDIEIRDGKATLAVCADLAPALGVSIDSTKDDLVADAPEQLRAYEMLLALLLFYSFAVEAGDTPRAAMRWITRLYDQLARHERTHLHALLETRHLDAGNHVSVFLRRASEREDTSAEGQRWREQQITWLLGQDRLDLPYNRRAAIDVLLSEADVDDKRFLLYDVLREYDRDIEGDNILRIAGQVREAGQQLIFGRMSRAFHNQGTLFADAALIAPQADWSPLGERLWQAVEGNAELETVALELKLLLQGSREVALTQLEGACERFEEAVLDAQRDELMHRIQEARSRIEDHGDELEQPSLPPVTDASVVGATQSRLVIVDEIRSQLLSAPSRDAAYVVISQRPSPTGSHLLVKINEFDEPYLGKAANLRKLVRLAGDRVYSSPDYRWLRLADHWIEAIPLFIKEEVLIVDGHEQTRTVIDIAGMEESFREEMSDHWSANIRDVLRSEFAAAARRLLWQQANPPDGAGSADLSAGDELSVLSWARTTSDNDDTMTDAICLVAAAIQNAYMADPVAAQEAVETDAQEPFLAMCSWLDETPPAAVSETLKSMATGVTGKALGEVGGGQSLAWERFGPHALAPRRPLPVLHVLTTQSAGMTEGYIRTWLEESMALYQVIESAALGGEVEERQKRFRQRLNALSACIIRELGIWVEVEEVAAEEGIDQGAAVGRVVGRNRT
;
A
#
# COMPACT_ATOMS: atom_id res chain seq x y z
N MET A 1 -0.23 -11.23 -1.25
CA MET A 1 -0.43 -10.96 -2.69
C MET A 1 0.92 -10.85 -3.38
N ASP A 2 1.59 -11.98 -3.53
CA ASP A 2 2.40 -12.20 -4.72
C ASP A 2 1.49 -13.07 -5.59
N ASP A 3 0.72 -12.46 -6.50
CA ASP A 3 0.24 -13.28 -7.62
C ASP A 3 1.53 -13.66 -8.37
N GLY A 4 1.85 -14.95 -8.44
CA GLY A 4 3.14 -15.39 -8.97
C GLY A 4 3.36 -15.02 -10.44
N GLY A 5 2.38 -14.41 -11.10
CA GLY A 5 2.38 -14.00 -12.49
C GLY A 5 3.21 -12.75 -12.80
N PHE A 6 3.46 -12.57 -14.09
CA PHE A 6 4.28 -11.48 -14.59
C PHE A 6 3.47 -10.18 -14.61
N PRO A 7 4.06 -9.02 -14.23
CA PRO A 7 3.36 -7.74 -14.16
C PRO A 7 3.11 -7.11 -15.56
N LEU A 8 2.26 -7.78 -16.36
CA LEU A 8 1.77 -7.32 -17.66
C LEU A 8 0.25 -7.45 -17.68
N ARG A 9 -0.46 -6.34 -17.43
CA ARG A 9 -1.92 -6.31 -17.50
C ARG A 9 -2.39 -5.97 -18.91
N LEU A 10 -3.31 -6.80 -19.40
CA LEU A 10 -4.01 -6.60 -20.67
C LEU A 10 -4.93 -5.38 -20.60
N VAL A 11 -5.18 -4.78 -21.76
CA VAL A 11 -6.00 -3.57 -21.87
C VAL A 11 -7.47 -3.96 -21.92
N GLU A 12 -8.26 -3.37 -21.02
CA GLU A 12 -9.73 -3.46 -21.07
C GLU A 12 -10.28 -2.36 -21.97
N HIS A 13 -9.85 -1.12 -21.73
CA HIS A 13 -10.28 0.04 -22.48
C HIS A 13 -9.15 1.04 -22.68
N TYR A 14 -9.08 1.62 -23.87
CA TYR A 14 -8.21 2.75 -24.18
C TYR A 14 -9.04 3.90 -24.72
N ASN A 15 -9.07 5.01 -23.99
CA ASN A 15 -9.75 6.21 -24.43
C ASN A 15 -8.82 7.01 -25.33
N SER A 16 -9.02 6.94 -26.65
CA SER A 16 -8.16 7.64 -27.61
C SER A 16 -8.24 9.17 -27.54
N ARG A 17 -9.29 9.73 -26.93
CA ARG A 17 -9.45 11.19 -26.77
C ARG A 17 -8.59 11.72 -25.64
N THR A 18 -8.61 11.03 -24.49
CA THR A 18 -7.84 11.44 -23.31
C THR A 18 -6.45 10.80 -23.26
N GLY A 19 -6.24 9.70 -23.98
CA GLY A 19 -5.01 8.90 -23.93
C GLY A 19 -4.88 8.06 -22.67
N ILE A 20 -5.98 7.84 -21.93
CA ILE A 20 -6.01 7.10 -20.67
C ILE A 20 -6.30 5.62 -20.93
N TRP A 21 -5.62 4.75 -20.18
CA TRP A 21 -5.73 3.29 -20.25
C TRP A 21 -6.44 2.77 -19.01
N ARG A 22 -7.25 1.73 -19.19
CA ARG A 22 -7.83 0.92 -18.13
C ARG A 22 -7.40 -0.52 -18.35
N ALA A 23 -6.73 -1.12 -17.37
CA ALA A 23 -6.33 -2.51 -17.41
C ALA A 23 -7.50 -3.44 -17.09
N ARG A 24 -7.50 -4.64 -17.66
CA ARG A 24 -8.36 -5.74 -17.22
C ARG A 24 -7.97 -6.12 -15.79
N ARG A 25 -8.97 -6.27 -14.91
CA ARG A 25 -8.77 -6.63 -13.49
C ARG A 25 -9.45 -7.96 -13.09
N THR A 26 -10.06 -8.66 -14.04
CA THR A 26 -10.83 -9.89 -13.78
C THR A 26 -10.02 -11.17 -14.07
N ALA A 27 -10.25 -12.23 -13.31
CA ALA A 27 -9.73 -13.57 -13.63
C ALA A 27 -10.27 -14.15 -14.96
N GLY A 28 -11.28 -13.52 -15.57
CA GLY A 28 -11.85 -13.96 -16.82
C GLY A 28 -12.74 -15.19 -16.67
N ASN A 29 -13.31 -15.63 -17.79
CA ASN A 29 -14.21 -16.78 -17.83
C ASN A 29 -13.46 -17.99 -18.40
N LEU A 30 -13.46 -19.10 -17.69
CA LEU A 30 -12.86 -20.36 -18.14
C LEU A 30 -13.53 -20.79 -19.46
N CYS A 31 -12.72 -21.04 -20.48
CA CYS A 31 -13.19 -21.47 -21.81
C CYS A 31 -12.58 -22.80 -22.28
N GLY A 32 -11.63 -23.36 -21.55
CA GLY A 32 -11.09 -24.69 -21.81
C GLY A 32 -10.02 -25.09 -20.82
N GLU A 33 -9.73 -26.38 -20.76
CA GLU A 33 -8.66 -26.96 -19.95
C GLU A 33 -7.86 -27.93 -20.82
N ALA A 34 -6.55 -27.98 -20.61
CA ALA A 34 -5.66 -28.89 -21.31
C ALA A 34 -4.49 -29.30 -20.42
N GLU A 35 -3.81 -30.36 -20.84
CA GLU A 35 -2.58 -30.82 -20.21
C GLU A 35 -1.42 -30.76 -21.20
N LEU A 36 -0.36 -30.03 -20.84
CA LEU A 36 0.89 -29.99 -21.59
C LEU A 36 1.82 -31.07 -21.04
N GLN A 37 2.18 -32.02 -21.89
CA GLN A 37 3.12 -33.08 -21.56
C GLN A 37 4.47 -32.81 -22.21
N THR A 38 5.51 -32.86 -21.39
CA THR A 38 6.90 -32.69 -21.83
C THR A 38 7.61 -34.05 -21.84
N GLY A 39 8.50 -34.28 -22.81
CA GLY A 39 9.34 -35.48 -22.88
C GLY A 39 10.67 -35.33 -22.13
N ASP A 40 11.64 -36.18 -22.47
CA ASP A 40 13.01 -36.11 -21.94
C ASP A 40 13.68 -34.78 -22.33
N ARG A 41 13.34 -34.28 -23.52
CA ARG A 41 13.74 -32.95 -24.03
C ARG A 41 12.52 -32.02 -24.02
N PRO A 42 12.21 -31.35 -22.90
CA PRO A 42 10.93 -30.67 -22.69
C PRO A 42 10.65 -29.52 -23.65
N PHE A 43 11.66 -28.95 -24.30
CA PHE A 43 11.47 -27.87 -25.29
C PHE A 43 11.38 -28.38 -26.74
N ALA A 44 11.58 -29.67 -26.98
CA ALA A 44 11.49 -30.28 -28.31
C ALA A 44 10.32 -31.28 -28.39
N GLU A 45 10.11 -32.04 -27.31
CA GLU A 45 9.10 -33.08 -27.16
C GLU A 45 7.95 -32.52 -26.31
N LEU A 46 6.98 -31.91 -27.00
CA LEU A 46 5.80 -31.29 -26.40
C LEU A 46 4.54 -31.91 -27.03
N THR A 47 3.62 -32.38 -26.21
CA THR A 47 2.33 -32.92 -26.66
C THR A 47 1.21 -32.37 -25.79
N TRP A 48 0.12 -31.97 -26.44
CA TRP A 48 -1.08 -31.47 -25.76
C TRP A 48 -2.16 -32.53 -25.67
N GLN A 49 -2.81 -32.61 -24.51
CA GLN A 49 -4.09 -33.31 -24.34
C GLN A 49 -5.18 -32.25 -24.14
N LEU A 50 -5.93 -31.97 -25.21
CA LEU A 50 -7.05 -31.03 -25.22
C LEU A 50 -8.36 -31.80 -25.01
N ALA A 51 -9.33 -31.20 -24.31
CA ALA A 51 -10.67 -31.75 -24.22
C ALA A 51 -11.40 -31.68 -25.59
N ASP A 52 -12.22 -32.68 -25.92
CA ASP A 52 -12.89 -32.82 -27.22
C ASP A 52 -13.85 -31.65 -27.56
N ASP A 53 -14.28 -30.88 -26.55
CA ASP A 53 -15.17 -29.71 -26.64
C ASP A 53 -14.47 -28.35 -26.52
N SER A 54 -13.13 -28.33 -26.60
CA SER A 54 -12.33 -27.11 -26.50
C SER A 54 -12.65 -26.14 -27.65
N ALA A 55 -12.82 -24.87 -27.33
CA ALA A 55 -13.06 -23.83 -28.33
C ALA A 55 -11.83 -23.57 -29.25
N ASP A 56 -12.06 -23.09 -30.48
CA ASP A 56 -11.01 -22.90 -31.49
C ASP A 56 -9.86 -21.99 -31.01
N ASP A 57 -10.16 -20.99 -30.17
CA ASP A 57 -9.20 -20.07 -29.57
C ASP A 57 -8.25 -20.77 -28.57
N VAL A 58 -8.70 -21.86 -27.93
CA VAL A 58 -7.87 -22.71 -27.06
C VAL A 58 -6.81 -23.43 -27.89
N GLY A 59 -7.21 -24.07 -29.00
CA GLY A 59 -6.28 -24.80 -29.88
C GLY A 59 -5.24 -23.87 -30.52
N LEU A 60 -5.64 -22.67 -30.94
CA LEU A 60 -4.73 -21.63 -31.43
C LEU A 60 -3.68 -21.24 -30.38
N THR A 61 -4.12 -21.00 -29.15
CA THR A 61 -3.26 -20.53 -28.05
C THR A 61 -2.30 -21.64 -27.59
N ALA A 62 -2.75 -22.90 -27.55
CA ALA A 62 -1.89 -24.05 -27.24
C ALA A 62 -0.73 -24.18 -28.25
N ARG A 63 -0.98 -24.00 -29.55
CA ARG A 63 0.07 -24.00 -30.59
C ARG A 63 1.04 -22.84 -30.46
N LEU A 64 0.57 -21.66 -30.06
CA LEU A 64 1.44 -20.50 -29.78
C LEU A 64 2.40 -20.79 -28.62
N ILE A 65 1.91 -21.38 -27.53
CA ILE A 65 2.75 -21.79 -26.39
C ILE A 65 3.80 -22.81 -26.86
N GLU A 66 3.41 -23.81 -27.65
CA GLU A 66 4.34 -24.80 -28.20
C GLU A 66 5.45 -24.16 -29.04
N ARG A 67 5.10 -23.21 -29.92
CA ARG A 67 6.08 -22.45 -30.72
C ARG A 67 6.97 -21.58 -29.83
N ALA A 68 6.41 -20.90 -28.83
CA ALA A 68 7.17 -20.09 -27.87
C ALA A 68 8.20 -20.91 -27.10
N LEU A 69 7.83 -22.09 -26.57
CA LEU A 69 8.75 -22.99 -25.86
C LEU A 69 9.87 -23.52 -26.77
N ARG A 70 9.55 -23.83 -28.03
CA ARG A 70 10.53 -24.31 -29.03
C ARG A 70 11.53 -23.25 -29.49
N LEU A 71 11.20 -21.95 -29.39
CA LEU A 71 12.10 -20.86 -29.76
C LEU A 71 13.33 -20.78 -28.86
N VAL A 72 13.26 -21.33 -27.66
CA VAL A 72 14.13 -20.94 -26.54
C VAL A 72 15.48 -21.66 -26.57
N PRO A 73 15.57 -22.99 -26.72
CA PRO A 73 16.87 -23.65 -26.86
C PRO A 73 17.63 -23.13 -28.07
N ARG A 74 16.93 -22.67 -29.12
CA ARG A 74 17.59 -22.12 -30.31
C ARG A 74 18.17 -20.73 -30.07
N ARG A 75 17.56 -19.93 -29.19
CA ARG A 75 17.92 -18.51 -29.00
C ARG A 75 18.82 -18.28 -27.80
N PHE A 76 18.65 -19.06 -26.73
CA PHE A 76 19.23 -18.80 -25.42
C PHE A 76 20.07 -19.97 -24.87
N ASP A 77 20.48 -20.93 -25.70
CA ASP A 77 21.15 -22.19 -25.30
C ASP A 77 22.36 -22.01 -24.35
N SER A 78 23.00 -20.84 -24.37
CA SER A 78 24.13 -20.50 -23.51
C SER A 78 23.76 -20.08 -22.08
N ASP A 79 22.47 -19.91 -21.74
CA ASP A 79 22.06 -19.50 -20.40
C ASP A 79 22.02 -20.72 -19.44
N PRO A 80 22.84 -20.75 -18.38
CA PRO A 80 22.93 -21.89 -17.47
C PRO A 80 21.63 -22.17 -16.71
N ARG A 81 20.74 -21.17 -16.54
CA ARG A 81 19.45 -21.37 -15.88
C ARG A 81 18.49 -22.20 -16.73
N LEU A 82 18.61 -22.15 -18.06
CA LEU A 82 17.78 -22.96 -18.94
C LEU A 82 18.08 -24.45 -18.82
N ALA A 83 19.33 -24.84 -18.56
CA ALA A 83 19.67 -26.24 -18.33
C ALA A 83 19.01 -26.78 -17.06
N ALA A 84 19.02 -25.99 -15.97
CA ALA A 84 18.33 -26.35 -14.73
C ALA A 84 16.81 -26.45 -14.93
N LEU A 85 16.23 -25.50 -15.65
CA LEU A 85 14.80 -25.50 -15.95
C LEU A 85 14.39 -26.67 -16.84
N SER A 86 15.18 -26.96 -17.88
CA SER A 86 14.97 -28.13 -18.73
C SER A 86 14.92 -29.41 -17.90
N LYS A 87 15.83 -29.57 -16.94
CA LYS A 87 15.82 -30.74 -16.05
C LYS A 87 14.56 -30.79 -15.17
N SER A 88 14.10 -29.64 -14.68
CA SER A 88 12.88 -29.54 -13.85
C SER A 88 11.60 -29.81 -14.63
N LEU A 89 11.61 -29.56 -15.95
CA LEU A 89 10.45 -29.73 -16.82
C LEU A 89 10.45 -31.08 -17.55
N SER A 90 11.49 -31.90 -17.50
CA SER A 90 11.52 -33.20 -18.19
C SER A 90 10.45 -34.16 -17.67
N ASN A 91 9.73 -34.83 -18.58
CA ASN A 91 8.71 -35.85 -18.28
C ASN A 91 7.61 -35.37 -17.30
N ARG A 92 7.17 -34.12 -17.46
CA ARG A 92 6.15 -33.50 -16.61
C ARG A 92 4.82 -33.36 -17.34
N GLN A 93 3.77 -33.38 -16.51
CA GLN A 93 2.43 -32.99 -16.88
C GLN A 93 2.16 -31.63 -16.26
N ILE A 94 1.81 -30.65 -17.08
CA ILE A 94 1.57 -29.27 -16.67
C ILE A 94 0.11 -28.95 -16.99
N PRO A 95 -0.76 -28.77 -15.98
CA PRO A 95 -2.14 -28.40 -16.21
C PRO A 95 -2.22 -26.94 -16.70
N VAL A 96 -3.04 -26.70 -17.71
CA VAL A 96 -3.24 -25.39 -18.34
C VAL A 96 -4.72 -25.10 -18.45
N ARG A 97 -5.13 -23.94 -17.96
CA ARG A 97 -6.50 -23.44 -17.99
C ARG A 97 -6.57 -22.22 -18.89
N PHE A 98 -7.53 -22.20 -19.80
CA PHE A 98 -7.70 -21.15 -20.79
C PHE A 98 -8.88 -20.28 -20.41
N PHE A 99 -8.69 -18.97 -20.50
CA PHE A 99 -9.66 -17.98 -20.09
C PHE A 99 -9.90 -16.94 -21.19
N ARG A 100 -11.14 -16.45 -21.28
CA ARG A 100 -11.49 -15.24 -22.04
C ARG A 100 -11.57 -14.06 -21.09
N GLN A 101 -11.18 -12.88 -21.57
CA GLN A 101 -11.14 -11.65 -20.76
C GLN A 101 -10.28 -11.80 -19.49
N HIS A 102 -9.27 -12.66 -19.54
CA HIS A 102 -8.29 -12.75 -18.47
C HIS A 102 -7.49 -11.44 -18.40
N HIS A 103 -7.01 -11.11 -17.20
CA HIS A 103 -6.30 -9.86 -16.95
C HIS A 103 -4.84 -9.87 -17.41
N ARG A 104 -4.27 -11.04 -17.67
CA ARG A 104 -2.89 -11.26 -18.10
C ARG A 104 -2.85 -12.15 -19.32
N ILE A 105 -1.72 -12.16 -20.04
CA ILE A 105 -1.49 -13.12 -21.12
C ILE A 105 -1.30 -14.53 -20.54
N LEU A 106 -0.49 -14.60 -19.49
CA LEU A 106 -0.12 -15.82 -18.78
C LEU A 106 0.01 -15.50 -17.30
N ASP A 107 -0.57 -16.36 -16.46
CA ASP A 107 -0.41 -16.35 -15.02
C ASP A 107 -0.12 -17.77 -14.51
N ILE A 108 0.35 -17.89 -13.27
CA ILE A 108 0.63 -19.15 -12.60
C ILE A 108 -0.12 -19.21 -11.27
N GLU A 109 -1.03 -20.16 -11.18
CA GLU A 109 -1.76 -20.47 -9.95
C GLU A 109 -1.07 -21.63 -9.23
N ILE A 110 -0.48 -21.36 -8.07
CA ILE A 110 0.14 -22.39 -7.23
C ILE A 110 -0.81 -22.69 -6.06
N ARG A 111 -1.40 -23.89 -6.04
CA ARG A 111 -2.25 -24.37 -4.94
C ARG A 111 -1.75 -25.72 -4.46
N ASP A 112 -1.57 -25.88 -3.15
CA ASP A 112 -1.07 -27.12 -2.52
C ASP A 112 0.22 -27.66 -3.16
N GLY A 113 1.11 -26.76 -3.59
CA GLY A 113 2.38 -27.11 -4.26
C GLY A 113 2.23 -27.60 -5.71
N LYS A 114 1.04 -27.52 -6.30
CA LYS A 114 0.80 -27.78 -7.73
C LYS A 114 0.60 -26.47 -8.47
N ALA A 115 1.40 -26.25 -9.51
CA ALA A 115 1.24 -25.11 -10.39
C ALA A 115 0.31 -25.44 -11.56
N THR A 116 -0.58 -24.50 -11.85
CA THR A 116 -1.45 -24.50 -13.03
C THR A 116 -1.22 -23.22 -13.81
N LEU A 117 -0.99 -23.32 -15.11
CA LEU A 117 -0.88 -22.15 -15.97
C LEU A 117 -2.28 -21.64 -16.33
N ALA A 118 -2.53 -20.35 -16.14
CA ALA A 118 -3.73 -19.67 -16.61
C ALA A 118 -3.39 -18.81 -17.83
N VAL A 119 -4.06 -19.02 -18.97
CA VAL A 119 -3.69 -18.39 -20.25
C VAL A 119 -4.88 -17.66 -20.87
N CYS A 120 -4.66 -16.46 -21.39
CA CYS A 120 -5.66 -15.72 -22.15
C CYS A 120 -5.80 -16.25 -23.58
N ALA A 121 -6.95 -16.85 -23.90
CA ALA A 121 -7.19 -17.45 -25.22
C ALA A 121 -7.70 -16.45 -26.27
N ASP A 122 -8.34 -15.35 -25.84
CA ASP A 122 -8.99 -14.40 -26.75
C ASP A 122 -8.05 -13.34 -27.35
N LEU A 123 -6.78 -13.34 -26.95
CA LEU A 123 -5.80 -12.35 -27.39
C LEU A 123 -5.22 -12.66 -28.78
N ALA A 124 -4.89 -13.92 -29.05
CA ALA A 124 -4.29 -14.30 -30.34
C ALA A 124 -5.20 -13.95 -31.54
N PRO A 125 -6.52 -14.24 -31.49
CA PRO A 125 -7.44 -13.79 -32.54
C PRO A 125 -7.52 -12.25 -32.64
N ALA A 126 -7.48 -11.53 -31.51
CA ALA A 126 -7.52 -10.07 -31.50
C ALA A 126 -6.28 -9.42 -32.14
N LEU A 127 -5.14 -10.13 -32.15
CA LEU A 127 -3.91 -9.74 -32.85
C LEU A 127 -3.87 -10.20 -34.32
N GLY A 128 -4.97 -10.74 -34.86
CA GLY A 128 -5.04 -11.22 -36.24
C GLY A 128 -4.29 -12.53 -36.48
N VAL A 129 -4.04 -13.33 -35.44
CA VAL A 129 -3.40 -14.65 -35.56
C VAL A 129 -4.48 -15.72 -35.78
N SER A 130 -4.24 -16.62 -36.74
CA SER A 130 -5.13 -17.73 -37.07
C SER A 130 -4.35 -18.98 -37.50
N ILE A 131 -5.03 -20.12 -37.61
CA ILE A 131 -4.46 -21.37 -38.12
C ILE A 131 -4.74 -21.46 -39.63
N ASP A 132 -3.69 -21.61 -40.44
CA ASP A 132 -3.83 -21.97 -41.85
C ASP A 132 -4.19 -23.45 -41.96
N SER A 133 -5.46 -23.73 -42.30
CA SER A 133 -5.99 -25.09 -42.44
C SER A 133 -5.30 -25.94 -43.52
N THR A 134 -4.53 -25.32 -44.42
CA THR A 134 -3.82 -26.04 -45.51
C THR A 134 -2.40 -26.47 -45.13
N LYS A 135 -1.73 -25.68 -44.28
CA LYS A 135 -0.36 -25.94 -43.81
C LYS A 135 -0.28 -26.45 -42.39
N ASP A 136 -1.41 -26.43 -41.69
CA ASP A 136 -1.51 -26.72 -40.27
C ASP A 136 -0.54 -25.87 -39.41
N ASP A 137 -0.37 -24.59 -39.80
CA ASP A 137 0.60 -23.67 -39.18
C ASP A 137 -0.05 -22.32 -38.84
N LEU A 138 0.58 -21.56 -37.93
CA LEU A 138 0.12 -20.24 -37.53
C LEU A 138 0.46 -19.19 -38.59
N VAL A 139 -0.55 -18.41 -38.96
CA VAL A 139 -0.44 -17.25 -39.84
C VAL A 139 -0.97 -16.02 -39.12
N ALA A 140 -0.38 -14.87 -39.43
CA ALA A 140 -0.82 -13.58 -38.92
C ALA A 140 -0.72 -12.55 -40.04
N ASP A 141 -1.58 -11.54 -40.00
CA ASP A 141 -1.58 -10.42 -40.94
C ASP A 141 -0.21 -9.71 -40.97
N ALA A 142 0.48 -9.68 -39.83
CA ALA A 142 1.82 -9.17 -39.68
C ALA A 142 2.77 -10.26 -39.11
N PRO A 143 3.57 -10.94 -39.96
CA PRO A 143 4.47 -12.00 -39.51
C PRO A 143 5.50 -11.56 -38.45
N GLU A 144 5.90 -10.29 -38.46
CA GLU A 144 6.81 -9.71 -37.46
C GLU A 144 6.14 -9.59 -36.08
N GLN A 145 4.83 -9.27 -36.03
CA GLN A 145 4.07 -9.24 -34.79
C GLN A 145 3.88 -10.63 -34.20
N LEU A 146 3.65 -11.65 -35.05
CA LEU A 146 3.58 -13.04 -34.60
C LEU A 146 4.90 -13.47 -33.92
N ARG A 147 6.06 -13.18 -34.53
CA ARG A 147 7.36 -13.49 -33.93
C ARG A 147 7.60 -12.75 -32.62
N ALA A 148 7.21 -11.47 -32.55
CA ALA A 148 7.29 -10.69 -31.32
C ALA A 148 6.39 -11.28 -30.22
N TYR A 149 5.21 -11.78 -30.58
CA TYR A 149 4.26 -12.36 -29.65
C TYR A 149 4.75 -13.70 -29.11
N GLU A 150 5.33 -14.55 -29.97
CA GLU A 150 5.98 -15.79 -29.55
C GLU A 150 7.16 -15.52 -28.61
N MET A 151 7.96 -14.48 -28.89
CA MET A 151 9.06 -14.07 -28.00
C MET A 151 8.56 -13.57 -26.65
N LEU A 152 7.50 -12.74 -26.63
CA LEU A 152 6.88 -12.28 -25.40
C LEU A 152 6.36 -13.46 -24.58
N LEU A 153 5.58 -14.36 -25.20
CA LEU A 153 5.07 -15.58 -24.56
C LEU A 153 6.21 -16.43 -24.00
N ALA A 154 7.32 -16.58 -24.74
CA ALA A 154 8.48 -17.31 -24.26
C ALA A 154 9.01 -16.69 -22.96
N LEU A 155 9.26 -15.37 -22.92
CA LEU A 155 9.73 -14.67 -21.72
C LEU A 155 8.77 -14.86 -20.53
N LEU A 156 7.45 -14.77 -20.76
CA LEU A 156 6.45 -14.97 -19.71
C LEU A 156 6.43 -16.41 -19.18
N LEU A 157 6.60 -17.40 -20.05
CA LEU A 157 6.68 -18.82 -19.66
C LEU A 157 7.93 -19.08 -18.80
N PHE A 158 9.10 -18.54 -19.18
CA PHE A 158 10.31 -18.69 -18.35
C PHE A 158 10.17 -18.03 -16.99
N TYR A 159 9.56 -16.86 -16.95
CA TYR A 159 9.25 -16.21 -15.69
C TYR A 159 8.39 -17.13 -14.81
N SER A 160 7.29 -17.65 -15.37
CA SER A 160 6.34 -18.50 -14.65
C SER A 160 7.00 -19.78 -14.14
N PHE A 161 7.79 -20.46 -14.97
CA PHE A 161 8.51 -21.66 -14.55
C PHE A 161 9.65 -21.39 -13.56
N ALA A 162 10.28 -20.21 -13.60
CA ALA A 162 11.25 -19.83 -12.58
C ALA A 162 10.57 -19.65 -11.22
N VAL A 163 9.44 -18.94 -11.19
CA VAL A 163 8.63 -18.77 -9.97
C VAL A 163 8.15 -20.12 -9.45
N GLU A 164 7.70 -21.00 -10.34
CA GLU A 164 7.33 -22.37 -9.99
C GLU A 164 8.50 -23.17 -9.37
N ALA A 165 9.71 -23.00 -9.88
CA ALA A 165 10.91 -23.64 -9.37
C ALA A 165 11.40 -23.05 -8.03
N GLY A 166 10.72 -22.03 -7.50
CA GLY A 166 11.01 -21.40 -6.21
C GLY A 166 11.78 -20.08 -6.28
N ASP A 167 12.03 -19.53 -7.47
CA ASP A 167 12.55 -18.16 -7.57
C ASP A 167 11.49 -17.17 -7.05
N THR A 168 11.91 -16.14 -6.33
CA THR A 168 11.01 -15.01 -6.03
C THR A 168 10.65 -14.27 -7.32
N PRO A 169 9.47 -13.61 -7.41
CA PRO A 169 9.10 -12.77 -8.56
C PRO A 169 10.21 -11.80 -8.99
N ARG A 170 10.91 -11.19 -8.02
CA ARG A 170 12.07 -10.32 -8.27
C ARG A 170 13.24 -11.06 -8.90
N ALA A 171 13.59 -12.25 -8.42
CA ALA A 171 14.65 -13.07 -9.01
C ALA A 171 14.32 -13.50 -10.45
N ALA A 172 13.08 -13.87 -10.71
CA ALA A 172 12.61 -14.21 -12.05
C ALA A 172 12.64 -13.00 -13.00
N MET A 173 12.21 -11.80 -12.57
CA MET A 173 12.32 -10.58 -13.39
C MET A 173 13.77 -10.18 -13.71
N ARG A 174 14.71 -10.36 -12.77
CA ARG A 174 16.15 -10.18 -13.05
C ARG A 174 16.63 -11.10 -14.17
N TRP A 175 16.08 -12.31 -14.26
CA TRP A 175 16.40 -13.22 -15.34
C TRP A 175 15.78 -12.76 -16.66
N ILE A 176 14.50 -12.36 -16.66
CA ILE A 176 13.83 -11.87 -17.87
C ILE A 176 14.53 -10.65 -18.47
N THR A 177 14.97 -9.69 -17.66
CA THR A 177 15.73 -8.54 -18.15
C THR A 177 17.05 -8.95 -18.82
N ARG A 178 17.75 -9.98 -18.30
CA ARG A 178 18.96 -10.51 -18.94
C ARG A 178 18.68 -11.24 -20.24
N LEU A 179 17.56 -11.97 -20.34
CA LEU A 179 17.14 -12.61 -21.59
C LEU A 179 16.77 -11.55 -22.64
N TYR A 180 16.06 -10.49 -22.23
CA TYR A 180 15.75 -9.35 -23.08
C TYR A 180 17.02 -8.64 -23.61
N ASP A 181 18.04 -8.48 -22.76
CA ASP A 181 19.34 -7.92 -23.17
C ASP A 181 20.07 -8.77 -24.24
N GLN A 182 19.75 -10.06 -24.38
CA GLN A 182 20.34 -10.92 -25.42
C GLN A 182 19.63 -10.78 -26.78
N LEU A 183 18.47 -10.12 -26.82
CA LEU A 183 17.73 -9.88 -28.07
C LEU A 183 18.45 -8.84 -28.95
N ALA A 184 18.39 -9.07 -30.26
CA ALA A 184 18.88 -8.14 -31.26
C ALA A 184 17.99 -6.89 -31.32
N ARG A 185 18.57 -5.76 -31.77
CA ARG A 185 17.86 -4.47 -31.83
C ARG A 185 16.53 -4.52 -32.59
N HIS A 186 16.47 -5.26 -33.70
CA HIS A 186 15.25 -5.40 -34.49
C HIS A 186 14.17 -6.23 -33.75
N GLU A 187 14.56 -7.27 -33.02
CA GLU A 187 13.63 -8.06 -32.20
C GLU A 187 13.05 -7.22 -31.06
N ARG A 188 13.90 -6.43 -30.37
CA ARG A 188 13.44 -5.49 -29.34
C ARG A 188 12.46 -4.47 -29.92
N THR A 189 12.75 -3.96 -31.13
CA THR A 189 11.86 -3.00 -31.81
C THR A 189 10.49 -3.61 -32.11
N HIS A 190 10.44 -4.85 -32.63
CA HIS A 190 9.17 -5.55 -32.88
C HIS A 190 8.42 -5.88 -31.59
N LEU A 191 9.14 -6.25 -30.51
CA LEU A 191 8.54 -6.49 -29.19
C LEU A 191 7.90 -5.21 -28.64
N HIS A 192 8.57 -4.06 -28.72
CA HIS A 192 7.98 -2.79 -28.31
C HIS A 192 6.78 -2.39 -29.16
N ALA A 193 6.87 -2.57 -30.49
CA ALA A 193 5.75 -2.29 -31.38
C ALA A 193 4.51 -3.15 -31.05
N LEU A 194 4.72 -4.38 -30.57
CA LEU A 194 3.65 -5.26 -30.10
C LEU A 194 3.10 -4.80 -28.73
N LEU A 195 3.97 -4.56 -27.74
CA LEU A 195 3.55 -4.15 -26.40
C LEU A 195 2.75 -2.85 -26.42
N GLU A 196 3.17 -1.88 -27.23
CA GLU A 196 2.54 -0.55 -27.36
C GLU A 196 1.24 -0.55 -28.18
N THR A 197 0.72 -1.72 -28.55
CA THR A 197 -0.61 -1.85 -29.15
C THR A 197 -1.72 -1.58 -28.13
N ARG A 198 -2.94 -1.38 -28.64
CA ARG A 198 -4.11 -1.04 -27.80
C ARG A 198 -4.68 -2.19 -26.98
N HIS A 199 -4.04 -3.35 -26.95
CA HIS A 199 -4.60 -4.58 -26.38
C HIS A 199 -3.73 -5.20 -25.28
N LEU A 200 -2.43 -4.93 -25.24
CA LEU A 200 -1.46 -5.77 -24.51
C LEU A 200 -0.92 -5.16 -23.21
N ASP A 201 -0.29 -3.99 -23.27
CA ASP A 201 0.45 -3.43 -22.13
C ASP A 201 -0.26 -2.16 -21.64
N ALA A 202 -1.20 -2.32 -20.70
CA ALA A 202 -1.95 -1.19 -20.16
C ALA A 202 -0.99 -0.15 -19.55
N GLY A 203 -1.08 1.10 -20.02
CA GLY A 203 -0.17 2.18 -19.60
C GLY A 203 1.26 2.05 -20.14
N ASN A 204 1.54 1.12 -21.06
CA ASN A 204 2.87 0.80 -21.59
C ASN A 204 3.89 0.50 -20.48
N HIS A 205 3.47 -0.15 -19.40
CA HIS A 205 4.31 -0.38 -18.23
C HIS A 205 5.51 -1.25 -18.58
N VAL A 206 5.29 -2.41 -19.21
CA VAL A 206 6.35 -3.37 -19.55
C VAL A 206 7.27 -2.82 -20.64
N SER A 207 6.72 -2.16 -21.66
CA SER A 207 7.52 -1.53 -22.73
C SER A 207 8.47 -0.46 -22.16
N VAL A 208 7.98 0.39 -21.25
CA VAL A 208 8.84 1.39 -20.58
C VAL A 208 9.86 0.72 -19.68
N PHE A 209 9.44 -0.27 -18.88
CA PHE A 209 10.34 -1.03 -18.01
C PHE A 209 11.51 -1.66 -18.79
N LEU A 210 11.23 -2.38 -19.87
CA LEU A 210 12.27 -3.05 -20.67
C LEU A 210 13.24 -2.05 -21.29
N ARG A 211 12.77 -0.87 -21.73
CA ARG A 211 13.67 0.21 -22.20
C ARG A 211 14.56 0.71 -21.06
N ARG A 212 13.97 1.14 -19.95
CA ARG A 212 14.71 1.71 -18.81
C ARG A 212 15.69 0.71 -18.19
N ALA A 213 15.28 -0.56 -18.04
CA ALA A 213 16.13 -1.59 -17.45
C ALA A 213 17.40 -1.86 -18.28
N SER A 214 17.33 -1.69 -19.60
CA SER A 214 18.44 -1.90 -20.54
C SER A 214 19.23 -0.64 -20.91
N GLU A 215 18.80 0.56 -20.48
CA GLU A 215 19.52 1.82 -20.74
C GLU A 215 20.95 1.83 -20.18
N ARG A 216 21.16 1.18 -19.04
CA ARG A 216 22.49 1.00 -18.43
C ARG A 216 22.96 -0.44 -18.66
N GLU A 217 23.73 -0.65 -19.72
CA GLU A 217 24.36 -1.95 -20.04
C GLU A 217 25.53 -2.32 -19.09
N ASP A 218 25.70 -1.59 -17.99
CA ASP A 218 26.77 -1.85 -17.02
C ASP A 218 26.39 -2.95 -16.02
N THR A 219 27.29 -3.91 -15.82
CA THR A 219 27.18 -5.00 -14.84
C THR A 219 27.65 -4.61 -13.44
N SER A 220 28.15 -3.37 -13.28
CA SER A 220 28.55 -2.81 -11.99
C SER A 220 27.43 -2.83 -10.94
N ALA A 221 27.80 -2.65 -9.67
CA ALA A 221 26.85 -2.54 -8.58
C ALA A 221 25.83 -1.40 -8.79
N GLU A 222 26.21 -0.34 -9.51
CA GLU A 222 25.30 0.76 -9.84
C GLU A 222 24.29 0.36 -10.93
N GLY A 223 24.74 -0.32 -11.99
CA GLY A 223 23.86 -0.86 -13.02
C GLY A 223 22.86 -1.88 -12.46
N GLN A 224 23.30 -2.74 -11.52
CA GLN A 224 22.41 -3.65 -10.81
C GLN A 224 21.36 -2.91 -9.97
N ARG A 225 21.77 -1.89 -9.20
CA ARG A 225 20.84 -1.07 -8.41
C ARG A 225 19.82 -0.35 -9.30
N TRP A 226 20.22 0.12 -10.47
CA TRP A 226 19.32 0.72 -11.45
C TRP A 226 18.26 -0.27 -11.94
N ARG A 227 18.66 -1.48 -12.34
CA ARG A 227 17.72 -2.54 -12.76
C ARG A 227 16.73 -2.89 -11.65
N GLU A 228 17.20 -3.02 -10.41
CA GLU A 228 16.33 -3.26 -9.26
C GLU A 228 15.29 -2.14 -9.06
N GLN A 229 15.69 -0.89 -9.30
CA GLN A 229 14.77 0.24 -9.21
C GLN A 229 13.69 0.14 -10.29
N GLN A 230 14.04 -0.26 -11.51
CA GLN A 230 13.06 -0.45 -12.60
C GLN A 230 12.13 -1.63 -12.35
N ILE A 231 12.63 -2.72 -11.74
CA ILE A 231 11.79 -3.85 -11.30
C ILE A 231 10.76 -3.37 -10.27
N THR A 232 11.23 -2.61 -9.27
CA THR A 232 10.37 -2.05 -8.22
C THR A 232 9.32 -1.10 -8.81
N TRP A 233 9.73 -0.29 -9.79
CA TRP A 233 8.82 0.59 -10.52
C TRP A 233 7.70 -0.20 -11.23
N LEU A 234 8.05 -1.26 -11.97
CA LEU A 234 7.06 -2.08 -12.68
C LEU A 234 6.06 -2.76 -11.72
N LEU A 235 6.54 -3.27 -10.58
CA LEU A 235 5.69 -3.87 -9.56
C LEU A 235 4.68 -2.86 -8.98
N GLY A 236 5.10 -1.61 -8.77
CA GLY A 236 4.21 -0.54 -8.35
C GLY A 236 3.17 -0.20 -9.42
N GLN A 237 3.59 -0.06 -10.68
CA GLN A 237 2.70 0.32 -11.77
C GLN A 237 1.71 -0.78 -12.18
N ASP A 238 2.02 -2.08 -12.03
CA ASP A 238 1.06 -3.17 -12.30
C ASP A 238 -0.24 -3.00 -11.50
N ARG A 239 -0.13 -2.39 -10.31
CA ARG A 239 -1.24 -2.15 -9.40
C ARG A 239 -2.06 -0.91 -9.76
N LEU A 240 -1.65 -0.09 -10.71
CA LEU A 240 -2.25 1.22 -10.95
C LEU A 240 -2.84 1.32 -12.36
N ASP A 241 -4.02 1.94 -12.43
CA ASP A 241 -4.54 2.51 -13.68
C ASP A 241 -4.34 4.02 -13.57
N LEU A 242 -3.32 4.60 -14.21
CA LEU A 242 -3.04 6.02 -14.02
C LEU A 242 -4.21 6.87 -14.54
N PRO A 243 -4.77 7.81 -13.74
CA PRO A 243 -5.95 8.57 -14.11
C PRO A 243 -5.65 9.72 -15.09
N TYR A 244 -4.48 9.71 -15.74
CA TYR A 244 -4.04 10.76 -16.65
C TYR A 244 -3.23 10.18 -17.81
N ASN A 245 -3.00 10.98 -18.85
CA ASN A 245 -2.24 10.55 -20.01
C ASN A 245 -0.75 10.41 -19.70
N ARG A 246 -0.34 9.21 -19.28
CA ARG A 246 1.05 8.89 -18.94
C ARG A 246 2.02 9.17 -20.08
N ARG A 247 1.64 8.88 -21.33
CA ARG A 247 2.50 9.10 -22.50
C ARG A 247 2.82 10.59 -22.65
N ALA A 248 1.79 11.44 -22.58
CA ALA A 248 1.98 12.88 -22.62
C ALA A 248 2.86 13.37 -21.45
N ALA A 249 2.66 12.83 -20.23
CA ALA A 249 3.48 13.17 -19.09
C ALA A 249 4.97 12.82 -19.28
N ILE A 250 5.26 11.64 -19.81
CA ILE A 250 6.64 11.20 -20.11
C ILE A 250 7.26 12.07 -21.22
N ASP A 251 6.51 12.36 -22.28
CA ASP A 251 6.97 13.22 -23.38
C ASP A 251 7.37 14.62 -22.84
N VAL A 252 6.60 15.16 -21.88
CA VAL A 252 6.95 16.42 -21.20
C VAL A 252 8.19 16.29 -20.32
N LEU A 253 8.30 15.24 -19.51
CA LEU A 253 9.48 15.01 -18.65
C LEU A 253 10.77 14.93 -19.47
N LEU A 254 10.73 14.24 -20.60
CA LEU A 254 11.85 14.03 -21.51
C LEU A 254 12.12 15.20 -22.47
N SER A 255 11.21 16.18 -22.56
CA SER A 255 11.38 17.33 -23.44
C SER A 255 12.56 18.23 -23.03
N GLU A 256 13.06 19.05 -23.96
CA GLU A 256 14.07 20.08 -23.70
C GLU A 256 13.48 21.40 -23.15
N ALA A 257 12.17 21.41 -22.80
CA ALA A 257 11.53 22.57 -22.21
C ALA A 257 12.18 22.93 -20.86
N ASP A 258 12.15 24.22 -20.50
CA ASP A 258 12.67 24.64 -19.21
C ASP A 258 11.81 24.10 -18.05
N VAL A 259 12.29 24.30 -16.82
CA VAL A 259 11.66 23.71 -15.63
C VAL A 259 10.26 24.27 -15.38
N ASP A 260 10.03 25.54 -15.69
CA ASP A 260 8.74 26.20 -15.42
C ASP A 260 7.71 25.83 -16.51
N ASP A 261 8.13 25.76 -17.76
CA ASP A 261 7.31 25.24 -18.86
C ASP A 261 6.90 23.78 -18.60
N LYS A 262 7.84 22.93 -18.15
CA LYS A 262 7.53 21.54 -17.77
C LYS A 262 6.50 21.47 -16.64
N ARG A 263 6.57 22.37 -15.66
CA ARG A 263 5.58 22.41 -14.56
C ARG A 263 4.18 22.70 -15.08
N PHE A 264 4.07 23.69 -15.96
CA PHE A 264 2.80 24.07 -16.57
C PHE A 264 2.22 22.94 -17.44
N LEU A 265 3.04 22.37 -18.33
CA LEU A 265 2.60 21.27 -19.19
C LEU A 265 2.18 20.02 -18.41
N LEU A 266 2.88 19.69 -17.31
CA LEU A 266 2.48 18.58 -16.44
C LEU A 266 1.21 18.90 -15.63
N TYR A 267 0.98 20.16 -15.28
CA TYR A 267 -0.29 20.59 -14.71
C TYR A 267 -1.44 20.36 -15.69
N ASP A 268 -1.29 20.74 -16.96
CA ASP A 268 -2.31 20.51 -17.99
C ASP A 268 -2.66 19.03 -18.17
N VAL A 269 -1.66 18.14 -18.12
CA VAL A 269 -1.87 16.69 -18.19
C VAL A 269 -2.67 16.16 -17.00
N LEU A 270 -2.50 16.74 -15.81
CA LEU A 270 -3.10 16.27 -14.56
C LEU A 270 -4.41 16.96 -14.19
N ARG A 271 -4.66 18.19 -14.67
CA ARG A 271 -5.80 19.02 -14.23
C ARG A 271 -7.15 18.35 -14.48
N GLU A 272 -7.25 17.60 -15.57
CA GLU A 272 -8.45 16.87 -16.00
C GLU A 272 -8.30 15.36 -15.82
N TYR A 273 -7.68 14.92 -14.72
CA TYR A 273 -7.57 13.50 -14.41
C TYR A 273 -8.93 12.82 -14.30
N ASP A 274 -8.97 11.54 -14.68
CA ASP A 274 -10.16 10.69 -14.62
C ASP A 274 -10.45 10.26 -13.18
N ARG A 275 -11.49 10.85 -12.61
CA ARG A 275 -11.91 10.60 -11.22
C ARG A 275 -12.50 9.21 -11.02
N ASP A 276 -13.06 8.58 -12.04
CA ASP A 276 -13.68 7.27 -11.88
C ASP A 276 -12.59 6.20 -11.83
N ILE A 277 -11.58 6.31 -12.71
CA ILE A 277 -10.38 5.46 -12.66
C ILE A 277 -9.66 5.61 -11.31
N GLU A 278 -9.51 6.85 -10.81
CA GLU A 278 -8.89 7.05 -9.51
C GLU A 278 -9.74 6.51 -8.35
N GLY A 279 -11.06 6.61 -8.45
CA GLY A 279 -11.99 5.98 -7.50
C GLY A 279 -11.83 4.45 -7.46
N ASP A 280 -11.72 3.83 -8.63
CA ASP A 280 -11.48 2.39 -8.77
C ASP A 280 -10.12 1.98 -8.17
N ASN A 281 -9.06 2.79 -8.38
CA ASN A 281 -7.76 2.59 -7.74
C ASN A 281 -7.85 2.65 -6.22
N ILE A 282 -8.51 3.69 -5.67
CA ILE A 282 -8.66 3.89 -4.22
C ILE A 282 -9.28 2.66 -3.57
N LEU A 283 -10.42 2.20 -4.09
CA LEU A 283 -11.15 1.07 -3.51
C LEU A 283 -10.34 -0.23 -3.62
N ARG A 284 -9.80 -0.50 -4.81
CA ARG A 284 -9.06 -1.74 -5.08
C ARG A 284 -7.78 -1.83 -4.26
N ILE A 285 -6.96 -0.78 -4.26
CA ILE A 285 -5.68 -0.78 -3.56
C ILE A 285 -5.90 -0.77 -2.05
N ALA A 286 -6.85 0.00 -1.52
CA ALA A 286 -7.17 -0.06 -0.09
C ALA A 286 -7.61 -1.47 0.35
N GLY A 287 -8.43 -2.15 -0.46
CA GLY A 287 -8.79 -3.54 -0.21
C GLY A 287 -7.58 -4.47 -0.19
N GLN A 288 -6.71 -4.35 -1.21
CA GLN A 288 -5.46 -5.11 -1.30
C GLN A 288 -4.53 -4.87 -0.09
N VAL A 289 -4.31 -3.61 0.27
CA VAL A 289 -3.45 -3.22 1.41
C VAL A 289 -3.96 -3.87 2.70
N ARG A 290 -5.28 -3.85 2.93
CA ARG A 290 -5.89 -4.49 4.10
C ARG A 290 -5.77 -6.01 4.09
N GLU A 291 -6.01 -6.66 2.95
CA GLU A 291 -5.83 -8.11 2.80
C GLU A 291 -4.38 -8.54 3.05
N ALA A 292 -3.40 -7.69 2.71
CA ALA A 292 -1.99 -7.89 2.99
C ALA A 292 -1.60 -7.57 4.46
N GLY A 293 -2.54 -7.10 5.29
CA GLY A 293 -2.30 -6.67 6.68
C GLY A 293 -1.52 -5.35 6.80
N GLN A 294 -1.35 -4.62 5.70
CA GLN A 294 -0.63 -3.34 5.67
C GLN A 294 -1.52 -2.20 6.19
N GLN A 295 -0.90 -1.16 6.74
CA GLN A 295 -1.55 0.12 7.08
C GLN A 295 -1.57 1.04 5.85
N LEU A 296 -2.70 1.67 5.57
CA LEU A 296 -2.81 2.69 4.53
C LEU A 296 -2.48 4.07 5.11
N ILE A 297 -1.33 4.62 4.72
CA ILE A 297 -0.87 5.93 5.17
C ILE A 297 -1.11 6.95 4.07
N PHE A 298 -1.83 8.01 4.40
CA PHE A 298 -2.07 9.15 3.54
C PHE A 298 -1.31 10.38 4.07
N GLY A 299 -0.79 11.21 3.17
CA GLY A 299 -0.35 12.54 3.54
C GLY A 299 -0.21 13.48 2.35
N ARG A 300 -0.24 14.78 2.63
CA ARG A 300 -0.12 15.80 1.61
C ARG A 300 1.30 15.92 1.07
N MET A 301 1.41 16.22 -0.22
CA MET A 301 2.70 16.41 -0.88
C MET A 301 3.53 17.48 -0.19
N SER A 302 4.65 17.05 0.40
CA SER A 302 5.70 17.92 0.92
C SER A 302 7.02 17.17 0.90
N ARG A 303 8.14 17.90 0.96
CA ARG A 303 9.46 17.27 1.07
C ARG A 303 9.61 16.44 2.33
N ALA A 304 9.08 16.92 3.45
CA ALA A 304 9.12 16.24 4.74
C ALA A 304 8.35 14.92 4.68
N PHE A 305 7.10 14.98 4.23
CA PHE A 305 6.25 13.79 4.14
C PHE A 305 6.76 12.82 3.09
N HIS A 306 7.27 13.24 1.93
CA HIS A 306 7.84 12.32 0.94
C HIS A 306 8.99 11.48 1.53
N ASN A 307 9.87 12.08 2.35
CA ASN A 307 10.95 11.34 2.99
C ASN A 307 10.42 10.33 4.03
N GLN A 308 9.51 10.76 4.91
CA GLN A 308 8.91 9.89 5.92
C GLN A 308 8.05 8.79 5.29
N GLY A 309 7.28 9.13 4.25
CA GLY A 309 6.49 8.20 3.45
C GLY A 309 7.34 7.09 2.86
N THR A 310 8.50 7.42 2.26
CA THR A 310 9.41 6.37 1.78
C THR A 310 10.00 5.49 2.89
N LEU A 311 10.12 5.99 4.11
CA LEU A 311 10.55 5.19 5.28
C LEU A 311 9.43 4.28 5.77
N PHE A 312 8.19 4.77 5.84
CA PHE A 312 7.04 3.95 6.21
C PHE A 312 6.79 2.83 5.20
N ALA A 313 6.93 3.12 3.90
CA ALA A 313 6.80 2.12 2.85
C ALA A 313 7.88 1.02 2.94
N ASP A 314 9.07 1.33 3.48
CA ASP A 314 10.17 0.38 3.67
C ASP A 314 10.10 -0.34 5.03
N ALA A 315 9.15 0.02 5.89
CA ALA A 315 9.00 -0.58 7.21
C ALA A 315 8.50 -2.03 7.09
N ALA A 316 9.09 -2.91 7.90
CA ALA A 316 8.76 -4.33 7.96
C ALA A 316 8.28 -4.73 9.36
N LEU A 317 7.25 -5.57 9.40
CA LEU A 317 6.77 -6.24 10.59
C LEU A 317 7.26 -7.69 10.56
N ILE A 318 7.80 -8.16 11.68
CA ILE A 318 8.33 -9.52 11.81
C ILE A 318 7.37 -10.34 12.67
N ALA A 319 7.10 -11.56 12.23
CA ALA A 319 6.28 -12.51 12.97
C ALA A 319 7.07 -13.11 14.16
N PRO A 320 6.48 -13.20 15.37
CA PRO A 320 7.12 -13.86 16.50
C PRO A 320 7.50 -15.31 16.19
N GLN A 321 8.70 -15.71 16.61
CA GLN A 321 9.19 -17.08 16.44
C GLN A 321 9.30 -17.78 17.80
N ALA A 322 9.12 -19.11 17.79
CA ALA A 322 9.12 -19.91 19.02
C ALA A 322 10.47 -19.89 19.77
N ASP A 323 11.58 -19.67 19.05
CA ASP A 323 12.94 -19.62 19.58
C ASP A 323 13.31 -18.25 20.18
N TRP A 324 12.49 -17.21 20.00
CA TRP A 324 12.74 -15.88 20.56
C TRP A 324 12.60 -15.82 22.07
N SER A 325 11.58 -16.48 22.64
CA SER A 325 11.36 -16.48 24.09
C SER A 325 12.57 -17.05 24.87
N PRO A 326 13.15 -18.21 24.48
CA PRO A 326 14.41 -18.68 25.06
C PRO A 326 15.58 -17.70 24.95
N LEU A 327 15.69 -16.95 23.86
CA LEU A 327 16.72 -15.92 23.69
C LEU A 327 16.53 -14.76 24.68
N GLY A 328 15.28 -14.31 24.87
CA GLY A 328 14.95 -13.29 25.87
C GLY A 328 15.29 -13.72 27.30
N GLU A 329 15.06 -14.99 27.65
CA GLU A 329 15.46 -15.54 28.95
C GLU A 329 16.98 -15.62 29.12
N ARG A 330 17.71 -16.04 28.07
CA ARG A 330 19.18 -16.06 28.07
C ARG A 330 19.76 -14.66 28.24
N LEU A 331 19.18 -13.66 27.58
CA LEU A 331 19.57 -12.25 27.70
C LEU A 331 19.38 -11.76 29.15
N TRP A 332 18.22 -12.05 29.75
CA TRP A 332 17.91 -11.69 31.13
C TRP A 332 18.91 -12.27 32.12
N GLN A 333 19.23 -13.56 31.99
CA GLN A 333 20.23 -14.23 32.84
C GLN A 333 21.63 -13.61 32.70
N ALA A 334 21.99 -13.06 31.55
CA ALA A 334 23.29 -12.43 31.32
C ALA A 334 23.45 -11.05 31.99
N VAL A 335 22.35 -10.45 32.45
CA VAL A 335 22.32 -9.12 33.07
C VAL A 335 21.86 -9.12 34.52
N GLU A 336 21.36 -10.25 35.03
CA GLU A 336 20.86 -10.40 36.40
C GLU A 336 21.88 -9.85 37.43
N GLY A 337 21.41 -8.94 38.28
CA GLY A 337 22.24 -8.27 39.28
C GLY A 337 22.86 -6.94 38.81
N ASN A 338 22.57 -6.47 37.59
CA ASN A 338 22.92 -5.13 37.12
C ASN A 338 21.64 -4.35 36.78
N ALA A 339 21.20 -3.47 37.69
CA ALA A 339 19.93 -2.74 37.60
C ALA A 339 19.80 -1.85 36.33
N GLU A 340 20.91 -1.29 35.85
CA GLU A 340 20.91 -0.46 34.64
C GLU A 340 20.65 -1.31 33.39
N LEU A 341 21.29 -2.48 33.32
CA LEU A 341 21.12 -3.41 32.21
C LEU A 341 19.77 -4.16 32.28
N GLU A 342 19.25 -4.43 33.46
CA GLU A 342 17.96 -5.10 33.65
C GLU A 342 16.81 -4.33 32.98
N THR A 343 16.81 -2.99 33.04
CA THR A 343 15.73 -2.18 32.46
C THR A 343 15.67 -2.33 30.94
N VAL A 344 16.81 -2.20 30.26
CA VAL A 344 16.90 -2.33 28.79
C VAL A 344 16.77 -3.79 28.33
N ALA A 345 17.22 -4.76 29.14
CA ALA A 345 17.03 -6.18 28.85
C ALA A 345 15.56 -6.60 28.97
N LEU A 346 14.82 -6.02 29.94
CA LEU A 346 13.40 -6.30 30.11
C LEU A 346 12.61 -5.87 28.87
N GLU A 347 12.93 -4.71 28.29
CA GLU A 347 12.32 -4.24 27.04
C GLU A 347 12.50 -5.28 25.92
N LEU A 348 13.74 -5.69 25.65
CA LEU A 348 14.04 -6.71 24.64
C LEU A 348 13.35 -8.03 24.93
N LYS A 349 13.37 -8.48 26.19
CA LYS A 349 12.71 -9.72 26.63
C LYS A 349 11.22 -9.68 26.33
N LEU A 350 10.54 -8.59 26.68
CA LEU A 350 9.10 -8.43 26.44
C LEU A 350 8.76 -8.45 24.95
N LEU A 351 9.58 -7.80 24.11
CA LEU A 351 9.40 -7.84 22.65
C LEU A 351 9.59 -9.25 22.08
N LEU A 352 10.59 -10.01 22.56
CA LEU A 352 10.86 -11.38 22.12
C LEU A 352 9.83 -12.40 22.62
N GLN A 353 9.14 -12.11 23.73
CA GLN A 353 8.09 -12.97 24.31
C GLN A 353 6.68 -12.62 23.82
N GLY A 354 6.53 -11.55 23.03
CA GLY A 354 5.24 -11.13 22.49
C GLY A 354 4.65 -12.14 21.50
N SER A 355 3.32 -12.22 21.47
CA SER A 355 2.56 -13.03 20.49
C SER A 355 2.14 -12.24 19.25
N ARG A 356 2.41 -10.93 19.22
CA ARG A 356 2.04 -10.02 18.13
C ARG A 356 3.26 -9.68 17.28
N GLU A 357 3.03 -9.38 16.00
CA GLU A 357 4.06 -8.87 15.12
C GLU A 357 4.67 -7.57 15.66
N VAL A 358 5.98 -7.41 15.46
CA VAL A 358 6.74 -6.25 15.95
C VAL A 358 7.50 -5.63 14.79
N ALA A 359 7.63 -4.30 14.78
CA ALA A 359 8.44 -3.60 13.77
C ALA A 359 9.92 -3.95 13.92
N LEU A 360 10.58 -4.28 12.80
CA LEU A 360 12.02 -4.58 12.77
C LEU A 360 12.84 -3.45 13.40
N THR A 361 12.49 -2.20 13.11
CA THR A 361 13.17 -1.02 13.65
C THR A 361 12.96 -0.83 15.16
N GLN A 362 11.83 -1.30 15.71
CA GLN A 362 11.59 -1.24 17.15
C GLN A 362 12.49 -2.23 17.89
N LEU A 363 12.61 -3.45 17.36
CA LEU A 363 13.53 -4.47 17.89
C LEU A 363 15.00 -4.04 17.72
N GLU A 364 15.38 -3.53 16.54
CA GLU A 364 16.74 -3.03 16.32
C GLU A 364 17.08 -1.86 17.25
N GLY A 365 16.17 -0.91 17.44
CA GLY A 365 16.39 0.19 18.38
C GLY A 365 16.52 -0.29 19.83
N ALA A 366 15.82 -1.37 20.22
CA ALA A 366 16.00 -1.99 21.53
C ALA A 366 17.35 -2.71 21.66
N CYS A 367 17.83 -3.34 20.57
CA CYS A 367 19.19 -3.89 20.49
C CYS A 367 20.24 -2.79 20.64
N GLU A 368 20.13 -1.70 19.90
CA GLU A 368 21.06 -0.55 19.97
C GLU A 368 21.13 0.03 21.40
N ARG A 369 19.97 0.29 22.03
CA ARG A 369 19.92 0.78 23.42
C ARG A 369 20.58 -0.18 24.40
N PHE A 370 20.38 -1.49 24.21
CA PHE A 370 21.01 -2.50 25.06
C PHE A 370 22.53 -2.53 24.87
N GLU A 371 23.03 -2.45 23.64
CA GLU A 371 24.46 -2.40 23.34
C GLU A 371 25.14 -1.17 23.93
N GLU A 372 24.53 0.01 23.78
CA GLU A 372 25.00 1.25 24.38
C GLU A 372 25.09 1.10 25.90
N ALA A 373 24.04 0.58 26.55
CA ALA A 373 24.03 0.33 27.98
C ALA A 373 25.10 -0.68 28.43
N VAL A 374 25.34 -1.75 27.65
CA VAL A 374 26.40 -2.73 27.94
C VAL A 374 27.79 -2.08 27.87
N LEU A 375 28.04 -1.20 26.90
CA LEU A 375 29.30 -0.48 26.75
C LEU A 375 29.50 0.57 27.85
N ASP A 376 28.45 1.29 28.23
CA ASP A 376 28.49 2.23 29.36
C ASP A 376 28.74 1.51 30.68
N ALA A 377 28.04 0.39 30.94
CA ALA A 377 28.27 -0.43 32.13
C ALA A 377 29.71 -0.98 32.19
N GLN A 378 30.27 -1.37 31.04
CA GLN A 378 31.68 -1.78 30.96
C GLN A 378 32.62 -0.62 31.31
N ARG A 379 32.37 0.58 30.76
CA ARG A 379 33.17 1.78 31.05
C ARG A 379 33.12 2.10 32.54
N ASP A 380 31.93 2.10 33.13
CA ASP A 380 31.74 2.53 34.50
C ASP A 380 32.36 1.54 35.50
N GLU A 381 32.26 0.23 35.24
CA GLU A 381 32.96 -0.81 36.00
C GLU A 381 34.49 -0.66 35.91
N LEU A 382 35.04 -0.39 34.72
CA LEU A 382 36.47 -0.13 34.54
C LEU A 382 36.91 1.16 35.24
N MET A 383 36.11 2.22 35.15
CA MET A 383 36.40 3.51 35.78
C MET A 383 36.34 3.42 37.31
N HIS A 384 35.38 2.67 37.87
CA HIS A 384 35.31 2.41 39.31
C HIS A 384 36.60 1.75 39.80
N ARG A 385 37.07 0.71 39.11
CA ARG A 385 38.34 0.04 39.45
C ARG A 385 39.57 0.93 39.30
N ILE A 386 39.59 1.79 38.27
CA ILE A 386 40.65 2.80 38.13
C ILE A 386 40.62 3.78 39.29
N GLN A 387 39.43 4.20 39.73
CA GLN A 387 39.25 5.12 40.84
C GLN A 387 39.69 4.49 42.16
N GLU A 388 39.35 3.22 42.43
CA GLU A 388 39.87 2.46 43.58
C GLU A 388 41.40 2.32 43.54
N ALA A 389 41.99 2.16 42.35
CA ALA A 389 43.43 2.15 42.20
C ALA A 389 44.07 3.53 42.45
N ARG A 390 43.36 4.62 42.12
CA ARG A 390 43.81 6.02 42.31
C ARG A 390 43.66 6.50 43.75
N SER A 391 42.55 6.20 44.44
CA SER A 391 42.35 6.59 45.84
C SER A 391 43.50 6.09 46.70
N ARG A 392 44.04 4.91 46.41
CA ARG A 392 45.21 4.35 47.10
C ARG A 392 46.52 5.14 46.93
N ILE A 393 46.67 5.94 45.87
CA ILE A 393 47.78 6.91 45.75
C ILE A 393 47.50 8.13 46.63
N GLU A 394 46.24 8.56 46.69
CA GLU A 394 45.79 9.65 47.54
C GLU A 394 45.92 9.30 49.03
N ASP A 395 45.67 8.04 49.40
CA ASP A 395 45.71 7.48 50.76
C ASP A 395 47.10 6.93 51.16
N HIS A 396 48.13 7.23 50.37
CA HIS A 396 49.49 6.75 50.63
C HIS A 396 50.06 7.32 51.94
N GLY A 397 50.14 6.47 52.98
CA GLY A 397 50.67 6.81 54.30
C GLY A 397 49.66 6.75 55.44
N ASP A 398 48.40 6.39 55.16
CA ASP A 398 47.41 6.10 56.20
C ASP A 398 47.69 4.74 56.88
N GLU A 399 48.03 4.75 58.16
CA GLU A 399 48.38 3.56 58.95
C GLU A 399 47.16 2.65 59.26
N LEU A 400 45.94 3.14 59.02
CA LEU A 400 44.69 2.39 59.23
C LEU A 400 44.25 1.60 58.00
N GLU A 401 44.81 1.87 56.81
CA GLU A 401 44.47 1.17 55.57
C GLU A 401 45.53 0.14 55.16
N GLN A 402 45.11 -1.12 54.91
CA GLN A 402 46.01 -2.16 54.42
C GLN A 402 46.04 -2.19 52.87
N PRO A 403 47.19 -1.95 52.23
CA PRO A 403 47.27 -1.89 50.77
C PRO A 403 47.39 -3.30 50.18
N SER A 404 46.27 -3.91 49.77
CA SER A 404 46.31 -5.03 48.81
C SER A 404 46.01 -4.52 47.40
N LEU A 405 46.86 -4.83 46.43
CA LEU A 405 46.58 -4.56 45.01
C LEU A 405 45.64 -5.66 44.51
N PRO A 406 44.37 -5.35 44.18
CA PRO A 406 43.60 -6.27 43.38
C PRO A 406 44.32 -6.44 42.04
N PRO A 407 44.44 -7.68 41.51
CA PRO A 407 45.04 -7.89 40.21
C PRO A 407 44.24 -7.11 39.15
N VAL A 408 44.91 -6.24 38.39
CA VAL A 408 44.35 -5.66 37.15
C VAL A 408 44.45 -6.71 36.04
N THR A 409 43.81 -7.84 36.25
CA THR A 409 43.58 -8.81 35.19
C THR A 409 42.26 -9.42 35.49
N ASP A 410 41.27 -9.07 34.67
CA ASP A 410 40.15 -9.96 34.55
C ASP A 410 39.55 -9.86 33.16
N ALA A 411 39.78 -10.92 32.38
CA ALA A 411 39.02 -11.24 31.19
C ALA A 411 37.51 -11.39 31.50
N SER A 412 37.08 -11.31 32.77
CA SER A 412 35.68 -11.45 33.21
C SER A 412 34.79 -10.27 32.80
N VAL A 413 35.22 -9.01 32.96
CA VAL A 413 34.41 -7.84 32.54
C VAL A 413 34.29 -7.79 31.02
N VAL A 414 35.42 -7.96 30.32
CA VAL A 414 35.44 -8.04 28.86
C VAL A 414 34.67 -9.26 28.35
N GLY A 415 34.80 -10.41 29.02
CA GLY A 415 34.10 -11.65 28.68
C GLY A 415 32.59 -11.59 28.92
N ALA A 416 32.15 -10.93 29.99
CA ALA A 416 30.72 -10.68 30.25
C ALA A 416 30.14 -9.72 29.22
N THR A 417 30.85 -8.64 28.89
CA THR A 417 30.49 -7.71 27.82
C THR A 417 30.37 -8.44 26.48
N GLN A 418 31.39 -9.22 26.12
CA GLN A 418 31.40 -10.01 24.89
C GLN A 418 30.25 -11.02 24.85
N SER A 419 29.96 -11.70 25.96
CA SER A 419 28.85 -12.67 26.04
C SER A 419 27.50 -12.00 25.81
N ARG A 420 27.27 -10.81 26.39
CA ARG A 420 26.05 -10.02 26.19
C ARG A 420 25.90 -9.58 24.73
N LEU A 421 26.96 -9.06 24.12
CA LEU A 421 26.95 -8.63 22.71
C LEU A 421 26.73 -9.80 21.73
N VAL A 422 27.28 -10.99 22.03
CA VAL A 422 27.04 -12.20 21.22
C VAL A 422 25.56 -12.60 21.23
N ILE A 423 24.85 -12.46 22.36
CA ILE A 423 23.41 -12.73 22.43
C ILE A 423 22.64 -11.75 21.53
N VAL A 424 23.03 -10.48 21.50
CA VAL A 424 22.40 -9.47 20.63
C VAL A 424 22.64 -9.77 19.15
N ASP A 425 23.84 -10.21 18.78
CA ASP A 425 24.14 -10.61 17.40
C ASP A 425 23.34 -11.86 16.97
N GLU A 426 23.14 -12.81 17.89
CA GLU A 426 22.25 -13.96 17.69
C GLU A 426 20.80 -13.51 17.52
N ILE A 427 20.32 -12.54 18.32
CA ILE A 427 19.01 -11.92 18.15
C ILE A 427 18.90 -11.30 16.75
N ARG A 428 19.82 -10.42 16.34
CA ARG A 428 19.80 -9.79 15.00
C ARG A 428 19.77 -10.82 13.87
N SER A 429 20.57 -11.87 13.99
CA SER A 429 20.61 -12.97 13.01
C SER A 429 19.24 -13.65 12.87
N GLN A 430 18.54 -13.86 13.99
CA GLN A 430 17.18 -14.40 13.99
C GLN A 430 16.14 -13.41 13.46
N LEU A 431 16.29 -12.12 13.75
CA LEU A 431 15.39 -11.09 13.22
C LEU A 431 15.48 -10.98 11.69
N LEU A 432 16.70 -11.11 11.13
CA LEU A 432 16.92 -11.03 9.68
C LEU A 432 16.48 -12.28 8.92
N SER A 433 16.40 -13.44 9.59
CA SER A 433 15.93 -14.70 8.99
C SER A 433 14.43 -14.93 9.18
N ALA A 434 13.81 -14.24 10.14
CA ALA A 434 12.42 -14.41 10.47
C ALA A 434 11.50 -13.97 9.32
N PRO A 435 10.37 -14.68 9.11
CA PRO A 435 9.32 -14.25 8.20
C PRO A 435 8.88 -12.81 8.53
N SER A 436 8.89 -11.96 7.52
CA SER A 436 8.44 -10.58 7.63
C SER A 436 7.47 -10.23 6.52
N ARG A 437 6.69 -9.20 6.78
CA ARG A 437 5.79 -8.58 5.81
C ARG A 437 5.96 -7.07 5.84
N ASP A 438 5.67 -6.44 4.71
CA ASP A 438 5.63 -4.99 4.60
C ASP A 438 4.56 -4.42 5.55
N ALA A 439 4.89 -3.31 6.23
CA ALA A 439 4.03 -2.73 7.25
C ALA A 439 2.99 -1.75 6.67
N ALA A 440 3.34 -1.01 5.62
CA ALA A 440 2.52 0.09 5.13
C ALA A 440 2.53 0.26 3.61
N TYR A 441 1.45 0.84 3.12
CA TYR A 441 1.32 1.39 1.78
C TYR A 441 1.06 2.89 1.89
N VAL A 442 1.80 3.69 1.13
CA VAL A 442 1.82 5.15 1.29
C VAL A 442 1.26 5.84 0.07
N VAL A 443 0.27 6.71 0.31
CA VAL A 443 -0.30 7.60 -0.68
C VAL A 443 0.13 9.03 -0.38
N ILE A 444 0.84 9.63 -1.33
CA ILE A 444 1.22 11.03 -1.30
C ILE A 444 0.31 11.80 -2.24
N SER A 445 -0.58 12.61 -1.69
CA SER A 445 -1.62 13.27 -2.49
C SER A 445 -1.47 14.79 -2.55
N GLN A 446 -1.83 15.36 -3.69
CA GLN A 446 -1.98 16.80 -3.88
C GLN A 446 -3.02 17.08 -4.96
N ARG A 447 -3.90 18.05 -4.74
CA ARG A 447 -4.76 18.53 -5.83
C ARG A 447 -3.91 19.11 -6.97
N PRO A 448 -4.29 18.90 -8.24
CA PRO A 448 -3.58 19.48 -9.36
C PRO A 448 -3.42 21.00 -9.20
N SER A 449 -2.18 21.46 -9.28
CA SER A 449 -1.83 22.89 -9.18
C SER A 449 -0.60 23.19 -10.03
N PRO A 450 -0.45 24.42 -10.55
CA PRO A 450 0.69 24.80 -11.38
C PRO A 450 2.05 24.56 -10.71
N THR A 451 2.11 24.69 -9.38
CA THR A 451 3.35 24.51 -8.61
C THR A 451 3.58 23.08 -8.13
N GLY A 452 2.53 22.29 -7.93
CA GLY A 452 2.61 20.97 -7.29
C GLY A 452 2.50 19.77 -8.23
N SER A 453 1.74 19.88 -9.32
CA SER A 453 1.37 18.74 -10.19
C SER A 453 2.57 17.95 -10.71
N HIS A 454 3.65 18.65 -11.08
CA HIS A 454 4.87 18.01 -11.58
C HIS A 454 5.50 17.01 -10.59
N LEU A 455 5.32 17.20 -9.27
CA LEU A 455 5.86 16.32 -8.25
C LEU A 455 5.13 14.96 -8.24
N LEU A 456 3.82 14.97 -8.49
CA LEU A 456 3.00 13.74 -8.54
C LEU A 456 3.49 12.82 -9.67
N VAL A 457 3.67 13.39 -10.87
CA VAL A 457 4.18 12.65 -12.02
C VAL A 457 5.58 12.12 -11.76
N LYS A 458 6.49 12.95 -11.24
CA LYS A 458 7.87 12.54 -10.96
C LYS A 458 7.92 11.34 -10.01
N ILE A 459 7.15 11.37 -8.93
CA ILE A 459 7.11 10.25 -7.96
C ILE A 459 6.60 8.98 -8.62
N ASN A 460 5.50 9.04 -9.39
CA ASN A 460 4.97 7.86 -10.09
C ASN A 460 5.94 7.31 -11.14
N GLU A 461 6.77 8.16 -11.75
CA GLU A 461 7.77 7.77 -12.75
C GLU A 461 9.14 7.42 -12.17
N PHE A 462 9.30 7.48 -10.84
CA PHE A 462 10.57 7.31 -10.09
C PHE A 462 11.66 8.34 -10.47
N ASP A 463 11.25 9.49 -10.98
CA ASP A 463 12.11 10.67 -11.14
C ASP A 463 12.25 11.39 -9.79
N GLU A 464 13.43 11.95 -9.52
CA GLU A 464 13.69 12.65 -8.25
C GLU A 464 12.82 13.93 -8.15
N PRO A 465 11.88 14.00 -7.19
CA PRO A 465 11.00 15.17 -7.05
C PRO A 465 11.72 16.36 -6.38
N TYR A 466 12.72 16.10 -5.52
CA TYR A 466 13.46 17.13 -4.78
C TYR A 466 14.97 16.97 -4.92
N LEU A 467 15.65 18.03 -5.33
CA LEU A 467 17.11 18.03 -5.46
C LEU A 467 17.82 17.92 -4.10
N GLY A 468 19.02 17.33 -4.11
CA GLY A 468 19.88 17.24 -2.92
C GLY A 468 19.44 16.19 -1.89
N LYS A 469 18.57 15.24 -2.24
CA LYS A 469 18.21 14.12 -1.35
C LYS A 469 19.45 13.28 -1.02
N ALA A 470 19.61 12.90 0.25
CA ALA A 470 20.75 12.11 0.72
C ALA A 470 20.72 10.69 0.12
N ALA A 471 21.90 10.10 -0.11
CA ALA A 471 22.02 8.80 -0.80
C ALA A 471 21.29 7.65 -0.07
N ASN A 472 21.29 7.68 1.26
CA ASN A 472 20.56 6.73 2.12
C ASN A 472 19.04 6.85 1.99
N LEU A 473 18.50 8.01 1.58
CA LEU A 473 17.07 8.17 1.31
C LEU A 473 16.73 7.85 -0.16
N ARG A 474 17.66 8.06 -1.10
CA ARG A 474 17.44 7.68 -2.51
C ARG A 474 17.30 6.17 -2.69
N LYS A 475 18.04 5.36 -1.92
CA LYS A 475 17.93 3.90 -2.00
C LYS A 475 16.52 3.37 -1.66
N LEU A 476 15.70 4.12 -0.91
CA LEU A 476 14.36 3.70 -0.50
C LEU A 476 13.41 3.56 -1.68
N VAL A 477 13.56 4.39 -2.73
CA VAL A 477 12.76 4.26 -3.96
C VAL A 477 12.94 2.88 -4.60
N ARG A 478 14.16 2.34 -4.56
CA ARG A 478 14.49 0.99 -5.05
C ARG A 478 13.99 -0.12 -4.12
N LEU A 479 13.85 0.14 -2.82
CA LEU A 479 13.47 -0.89 -1.85
C LEU A 479 11.96 -0.99 -1.67
N ALA A 480 11.25 0.15 -1.75
CA ALA A 480 9.87 0.28 -1.34
C ALA A 480 9.00 1.15 -2.26
N GLY A 481 9.52 1.62 -3.39
CA GLY A 481 8.76 2.49 -4.30
C GLY A 481 7.50 1.84 -4.88
N ASP A 482 7.42 0.50 -4.91
CA ASP A 482 6.22 -0.28 -5.29
C ASP A 482 5.05 -0.13 -4.30
N ARG A 483 5.33 0.43 -3.13
CA ARG A 483 4.36 0.72 -2.07
C ARG A 483 4.12 2.22 -1.86
N VAL A 484 4.61 3.06 -2.77
CA VAL A 484 4.38 4.49 -2.78
C VAL A 484 3.61 4.86 -4.03
N TYR A 485 2.47 5.52 -3.85
CA TYR A 485 1.69 6.07 -4.96
C TYR A 485 1.46 7.56 -4.78
N SER A 486 1.55 8.32 -5.87
CA SER A 486 1.22 9.73 -5.87
C SER A 486 -0.08 10.01 -6.60
N SER A 487 -1.06 10.52 -5.86
CA SER A 487 -2.44 10.71 -6.33
C SER A 487 -2.81 12.19 -6.48
N PRO A 488 -3.62 12.57 -7.47
CA PRO A 488 -4.23 13.88 -7.55
C PRO A 488 -5.48 14.06 -6.66
N ASP A 489 -5.84 13.07 -5.85
CA ASP A 489 -7.15 12.98 -5.18
C ASP A 489 -7.04 12.79 -3.65
N TYR A 490 -7.87 13.51 -2.90
CA TYR A 490 -7.96 13.39 -1.44
C TYR A 490 -8.97 12.35 -0.96
N ARG A 491 -9.75 11.74 -1.86
CA ARG A 491 -10.67 10.65 -1.52
C ARG A 491 -9.97 9.44 -0.89
N TRP A 492 -8.66 9.29 -1.04
CA TRP A 492 -7.84 8.33 -0.28
C TRP A 492 -8.02 8.46 1.24
N LEU A 493 -8.26 9.67 1.77
CA LEU A 493 -8.56 9.90 3.19
C LEU A 493 -9.79 9.13 3.68
N ARG A 494 -10.72 8.76 2.80
CA ARG A 494 -11.92 7.98 3.16
C ARG A 494 -11.60 6.56 3.62
N LEU A 495 -10.38 6.08 3.35
CA LEU A 495 -9.98 4.70 3.61
C LEU A 495 -8.64 4.60 4.36
N ALA A 496 -7.97 5.73 4.60
CA ALA A 496 -6.67 5.78 5.26
C ALA A 496 -6.78 5.38 6.74
N ASP A 497 -5.76 4.68 7.23
CA ASP A 497 -5.62 4.35 8.65
C ASP A 497 -4.82 5.44 9.37
N HIS A 498 -3.88 6.06 8.66
CA HIS A 498 -3.09 7.19 9.16
C HIS A 498 -3.16 8.37 8.18
N TRP A 499 -3.54 9.54 8.66
CA TRP A 499 -3.37 10.81 7.95
C TRP A 499 -2.21 11.57 8.56
N ILE A 500 -1.18 11.87 7.77
CA ILE A 500 -0.01 12.64 8.20
C ILE A 500 -0.05 14.01 7.51
N GLU A 501 -0.21 15.07 8.31
CA GLU A 501 -0.23 16.45 7.83
C GLU A 501 1.02 17.21 8.30
N ALA A 502 1.78 17.74 7.33
CA ALA A 502 3.00 18.49 7.60
C ALA A 502 2.73 19.99 7.59
N ILE A 503 2.58 20.58 8.79
CA ILE A 503 2.36 22.02 8.99
C ILE A 503 3.48 22.90 8.44
N PRO A 504 4.77 22.48 8.38
CA PRO A 504 5.81 23.26 7.72
C PRO A 504 5.48 23.68 6.28
N LEU A 505 4.53 23.01 5.61
CA LEU A 505 4.06 23.41 4.29
C LEU A 505 3.37 24.79 4.28
N PHE A 506 2.78 25.21 5.39
CA PHE A 506 2.10 26.52 5.53
C PHE A 506 3.02 27.62 6.05
N ILE A 507 4.31 27.33 6.22
CA ILE A 507 5.28 28.27 6.76
C ILE A 507 6.03 28.94 5.61
N LYS A 508 6.00 30.27 5.56
CA LYS A 508 6.68 31.12 4.58
C LYS A 508 7.69 32.01 5.29
N GLU A 509 8.80 32.32 4.62
CA GLU A 509 9.76 33.32 5.06
C GLU A 509 9.53 34.61 4.27
N GLU A 510 9.20 35.69 4.97
CA GLU A 510 9.12 37.03 4.41
C GLU A 510 10.41 37.78 4.70
N VAL A 511 11.03 38.36 3.67
CA VAL A 511 12.17 39.26 3.83
C VAL A 511 11.63 40.68 3.96
N LEU A 512 11.79 41.27 5.13
CA LEU A 512 11.46 42.65 5.43
C LEU A 512 12.74 43.49 5.36
N ILE A 513 12.70 44.64 4.68
CA ILE A 513 13.80 45.62 4.72
C ILE A 513 13.45 46.65 5.79
N VAL A 514 14.15 46.61 6.92
CA VAL A 514 13.99 47.56 8.03
C VAL A 514 15.30 48.33 8.17
N ASP A 515 15.23 49.66 8.04
CA ASP A 515 16.39 50.57 8.10
C ASP A 515 17.54 50.22 7.13
N GLY A 516 17.22 49.68 5.96
CA GLY A 516 18.21 49.27 4.95
C GLY A 516 18.90 47.94 5.24
N HIS A 517 18.47 47.21 6.28
CA HIS A 517 18.91 45.86 6.59
C HIS A 517 17.80 44.84 6.31
N GLU A 518 18.17 43.73 5.68
CA GLU A 518 17.27 42.60 5.50
C GLU A 518 17.05 41.90 6.85
N GLN A 519 15.80 41.77 7.26
CA GLN A 519 15.34 40.94 8.37
C GLN A 519 14.35 39.91 7.84
N THR A 520 14.55 38.65 8.20
CA THR A 520 13.64 37.56 7.82
C THR A 520 12.60 37.37 8.92
N ARG A 521 11.31 37.37 8.55
CA ARG A 521 10.19 37.03 9.43
C ARG A 521 9.51 35.77 8.93
N THR A 522 9.30 34.80 9.81
CA THR A 522 8.49 33.63 9.52
C THR A 522 7.00 33.97 9.64
N VAL A 523 6.21 33.65 8.62
CA VAL A 523 4.75 33.85 8.55
C VAL A 523 4.07 32.50 8.33
N ILE A 524 2.98 32.26 9.05
CA ILE A 524 2.17 31.04 8.92
C ILE A 524 0.90 31.39 8.14
N ASP A 525 0.65 30.66 7.07
CA ASP A 525 -0.55 30.76 6.24
C ASP A 525 -1.73 30.04 6.91
N ILE A 526 -2.25 30.66 7.98
CA ILE A 526 -3.37 30.11 8.78
C ILE A 526 -4.61 29.94 7.92
N ALA A 527 -4.89 30.88 7.00
CA ALA A 527 -6.05 30.81 6.12
C ALA A 527 -5.97 29.63 5.16
N GLY A 528 -4.81 29.41 4.52
CA GLY A 528 -4.61 28.25 3.65
C GLY A 528 -4.64 26.92 4.42
N MET A 529 -4.20 26.92 5.68
CA MET A 529 -4.30 25.77 6.57
C MET A 529 -5.77 25.47 6.91
N GLU A 530 -6.54 26.48 7.31
CA GLU A 530 -7.97 26.33 7.62
C GLU A 530 -8.76 25.83 6.41
N GLU A 531 -8.52 26.39 5.22
CA GLU A 531 -9.14 25.93 3.96
C GLU A 531 -8.83 24.46 3.70
N SER A 532 -7.56 24.06 3.84
CA SER A 532 -7.14 22.66 3.62
C SER A 532 -7.86 21.69 4.57
N PHE A 533 -7.90 21.99 5.88
CA PHE A 533 -8.57 21.13 6.86
C PHE A 533 -10.09 21.16 6.72
N ARG A 534 -10.70 22.35 6.69
CA ARG A 534 -12.16 22.50 6.70
C ARG A 534 -12.80 22.13 5.37
N GLU A 535 -12.29 22.66 4.26
CA GLU A 535 -12.97 22.60 2.96
C GLU A 535 -12.50 21.43 2.10
N GLU A 536 -11.26 20.96 2.27
CA GLU A 536 -10.71 19.94 1.38
C GLU A 536 -10.68 18.52 1.95
N MET A 537 -10.59 18.37 3.28
CA MET A 537 -10.24 17.08 3.90
C MET A 537 -11.26 16.57 4.93
N SER A 538 -11.91 17.47 5.68
CA SER A 538 -12.81 17.11 6.79
C SER A 538 -13.93 16.14 6.38
N ASP A 539 -14.59 16.36 5.23
CA ASP A 539 -15.66 15.50 4.72
C ASP A 539 -15.16 14.08 4.41
N HIS A 540 -13.97 13.96 3.82
CA HIS A 540 -13.37 12.66 3.54
C HIS A 540 -13.02 11.92 4.83
N TRP A 541 -12.50 12.63 5.83
CA TRP A 541 -12.19 12.08 7.14
C TRP A 541 -13.45 11.67 7.91
N SER A 542 -14.51 12.47 7.85
CA SER A 542 -15.81 12.13 8.45
C SER A 542 -16.41 10.86 7.83
N ALA A 543 -16.33 10.73 6.50
CA ALA A 543 -16.74 9.52 5.81
C ALA A 543 -15.90 8.30 6.20
N ASN A 544 -14.59 8.47 6.45
CA ASN A 544 -13.69 7.41 6.91
C ASN A 544 -14.12 6.86 8.27
N ILE A 545 -14.35 7.74 9.26
CA ILE A 545 -14.76 7.33 10.61
C ILE A 545 -16.12 6.63 10.57
N ARG A 546 -17.04 7.10 9.72
CA ARG A 546 -18.34 6.45 9.52
C ARG A 546 -18.19 5.03 8.96
N ASP A 547 -17.27 4.83 8.02
CA ASP A 547 -16.96 3.51 7.44
C ASP A 547 -16.30 2.56 8.47
N VAL A 548 -15.41 3.09 9.30
CA VAL A 548 -14.79 2.37 10.42
C VAL A 548 -15.87 1.88 11.39
N LEU A 549 -16.78 2.76 11.80
CA LEU A 549 -17.88 2.39 12.69
C LEU A 549 -18.79 1.30 12.07
N ARG A 550 -19.00 1.30 10.74
CA ARG A 550 -19.72 0.21 10.06
C ARG A 550 -18.95 -1.12 10.13
N SER A 551 -17.63 -1.07 9.98
CA SER A 551 -16.77 -2.24 10.13
C SER A 551 -16.78 -2.80 11.56
N GLU A 552 -16.89 -1.92 12.55
CA GLU A 552 -17.01 -2.27 13.97
C GLU A 552 -18.36 -2.94 14.28
N PHE A 553 -19.47 -2.42 13.74
CA PHE A 553 -20.78 -3.08 13.86
C PHE A 553 -20.78 -4.48 13.24
N ALA A 554 -20.14 -4.65 12.07
CA ALA A 554 -19.99 -5.95 11.44
C ALA A 554 -19.10 -6.90 12.27
N ALA A 555 -18.01 -6.41 12.86
CA ALA A 555 -17.14 -7.19 13.73
C ALA A 555 -17.86 -7.64 15.02
N ALA A 556 -18.61 -6.74 15.66
CA ALA A 556 -19.42 -7.06 16.82
C ALA A 556 -20.53 -8.08 16.48
N ALA A 557 -21.16 -7.95 15.31
CA ALA A 557 -22.13 -8.92 14.82
C ALA A 557 -21.51 -10.32 14.66
N ARG A 558 -20.32 -10.42 14.04
CA ARG A 558 -19.58 -11.70 13.95
C ARG A 558 -19.29 -12.28 15.33
N ARG A 559 -18.86 -11.46 16.29
CA ARG A 559 -18.57 -11.89 17.68
C ARG A 559 -19.81 -12.49 18.34
N LEU A 560 -20.96 -11.82 18.26
CA LEU A 560 -22.21 -12.30 18.85
C LEU A 560 -22.68 -13.61 18.21
N LEU A 561 -22.57 -13.73 16.88
CA LEU A 561 -22.91 -14.97 16.17
C LEU A 561 -21.94 -16.12 16.53
N TRP A 562 -20.65 -15.82 16.69
CA TRP A 562 -19.64 -16.79 17.11
C TRP A 562 -19.90 -17.30 18.54
N GLN A 563 -20.23 -16.40 19.48
CA GLN A 563 -20.61 -16.75 20.85
C GLN A 563 -21.88 -17.60 20.91
N GLN A 564 -22.84 -17.36 20.02
CA GLN A 564 -24.05 -18.16 19.91
C GLN A 564 -23.77 -19.58 19.39
N ALA A 565 -22.83 -19.72 18.46
CA ALA A 565 -22.40 -21.01 17.92
C ALA A 565 -21.47 -21.78 18.88
N ASN A 566 -20.64 -21.07 19.65
CA ASN A 566 -19.65 -21.60 20.59
C ASN A 566 -19.84 -20.93 21.97
N PRO A 567 -20.87 -21.32 22.75
CA PRO A 567 -21.11 -20.71 24.05
C PRO A 567 -19.91 -20.95 24.97
N PRO A 568 -19.40 -19.91 25.65
CA PRO A 568 -18.25 -20.06 26.55
C PRO A 568 -18.57 -21.07 27.66
N ASP A 569 -17.67 -22.02 27.91
CA ASP A 569 -17.79 -22.99 28.99
C ASP A 569 -17.84 -22.26 30.34
N GLY A 570 -19.01 -22.28 31.00
CA GLY A 570 -19.23 -22.00 32.44
C GLY A 570 -18.55 -20.77 33.05
N ALA A 571 -19.32 -19.70 33.26
CA ALA A 571 -19.14 -18.64 34.27
C ALA A 571 -17.69 -18.39 34.79
N GLY A 572 -16.93 -17.55 34.07
CA GLY A 572 -15.78 -16.86 34.67
C GLY A 572 -14.57 -16.65 33.77
N SER A 573 -14.68 -15.76 32.79
CA SER A 573 -13.64 -14.75 32.52
C SER A 573 -14.19 -13.75 31.51
N ALA A 574 -14.54 -12.55 31.97
CA ALA A 574 -14.79 -11.37 31.14
C ALA A 574 -13.46 -10.80 30.60
N ASP A 575 -12.53 -11.68 30.24
CA ASP A 575 -11.33 -11.32 29.49
C ASP A 575 -11.65 -11.64 28.02
N LEU A 576 -11.10 -10.86 27.11
CA LEU A 576 -11.30 -10.96 25.65
C LEU A 576 -10.80 -12.29 25.02
N SER A 577 -10.89 -13.43 25.72
CA SER A 577 -10.58 -14.77 25.22
C SER A 577 -11.83 -15.57 24.79
N ALA A 578 -12.91 -14.87 24.44
CA ALA A 578 -13.97 -15.38 23.56
C ALA A 578 -13.51 -15.21 22.09
N GLY A 579 -12.42 -15.91 21.72
CA GLY A 579 -11.77 -15.86 20.40
C GLY A 579 -11.07 -14.53 20.09
N ASP A 580 -9.79 -14.57 19.75
CA ASP A 580 -9.12 -13.40 19.12
C ASP A 580 -9.89 -12.99 17.85
N GLU A 581 -9.92 -11.70 17.51
CA GLU A 581 -10.74 -11.13 16.41
C GLU A 581 -10.50 -11.86 15.08
N LEU A 582 -9.23 -12.23 14.84
CA LEU A 582 -8.80 -13.05 13.70
C LEU A 582 -9.44 -14.43 13.67
N SER A 583 -9.63 -15.06 14.82
CA SER A 583 -10.29 -16.37 14.97
C SER A 583 -11.78 -16.27 14.69
N VAL A 584 -12.43 -15.20 15.15
CA VAL A 584 -13.85 -14.94 14.86
C VAL A 584 -14.06 -14.68 13.36
N LEU A 585 -13.17 -13.90 12.74
CA LEU A 585 -13.22 -13.62 11.29
C LEU A 585 -12.98 -14.88 10.45
N SER A 586 -12.00 -15.71 10.82
CA SER A 586 -11.70 -16.95 10.10
C SER A 586 -12.84 -17.96 10.21
N TRP A 587 -13.49 -18.06 11.38
CA TRP A 587 -14.73 -18.82 11.55
C TRP A 587 -15.85 -18.31 10.64
N ALA A 588 -16.08 -16.99 10.59
CA ALA A 588 -17.14 -16.41 9.77
C ALA A 588 -16.91 -16.70 8.27
N ARG A 589 -15.67 -16.58 7.79
CA ARG A 589 -15.29 -16.92 6.41
C ARG A 589 -15.52 -18.40 6.10
N THR A 590 -14.98 -19.28 6.96
CA THR A 590 -15.14 -20.75 6.80
C THR A 590 -16.60 -21.16 6.83
N THR A 591 -17.43 -20.51 7.65
CA THR A 591 -18.86 -20.79 7.71
C THR A 591 -19.58 -20.27 6.48
N SER A 592 -19.24 -19.07 6.00
CA SER A 592 -19.80 -18.52 4.77
C SER A 592 -19.48 -19.35 3.53
N ASP A 593 -18.34 -20.05 3.50
CA ASP A 593 -18.02 -20.97 2.40
C ASP A 593 -18.93 -22.21 2.38
N ASN A 594 -19.57 -22.54 3.52
CA ASN A 594 -20.46 -23.70 3.68
C ASN A 594 -21.94 -23.32 3.77
N ASP A 595 -22.26 -22.05 4.07
CA ASP A 595 -23.60 -21.50 4.27
C ASP A 595 -23.67 -20.08 3.70
N ASP A 596 -24.32 -19.96 2.53
CA ASP A 596 -24.50 -18.70 1.81
C ASP A 596 -25.25 -17.62 2.63
N THR A 597 -25.95 -18.01 3.70
CA THR A 597 -26.74 -17.07 4.53
C THR A 597 -25.94 -16.37 5.63
N MET A 598 -24.68 -16.78 5.86
CA MET A 598 -23.84 -16.19 6.91
C MET A 598 -23.59 -14.69 6.70
N THR A 599 -23.40 -14.25 5.45
CA THR A 599 -23.16 -12.83 5.17
C THR A 599 -24.41 -11.99 5.44
N ASP A 600 -25.60 -12.50 5.09
CA ASP A 600 -26.88 -11.86 5.39
C ASP A 600 -27.13 -11.77 6.90
N ALA A 601 -26.83 -12.86 7.61
CA ALA A 601 -26.88 -12.93 9.07
C ALA A 601 -26.03 -11.82 9.73
N ILE A 602 -24.79 -11.66 9.29
CA ILE A 602 -23.89 -10.61 9.80
C ILE A 602 -24.46 -9.22 9.49
N CYS A 603 -24.95 -8.98 8.27
CA CYS A 603 -25.51 -7.68 7.87
C CYS A 603 -26.75 -7.30 8.70
N LEU A 604 -27.63 -8.25 8.97
CA LEU A 604 -28.83 -8.03 9.78
C LEU A 604 -28.50 -7.68 11.22
N VAL A 605 -27.62 -8.45 11.85
CA VAL A 605 -27.21 -8.19 13.24
C VAL A 605 -26.46 -6.86 13.33
N ALA A 606 -25.57 -6.55 12.38
CA ALA A 606 -24.88 -5.27 12.32
C ALA A 606 -25.84 -4.07 12.18
N ALA A 607 -26.90 -4.20 11.37
CA ALA A 607 -27.93 -3.18 11.25
C ALA A 607 -28.73 -3.00 12.56
N ALA A 608 -29.04 -4.10 13.26
CA ALA A 608 -29.70 -4.04 14.57
C ALA A 608 -28.82 -3.33 15.63
N ILE A 609 -27.51 -3.62 15.64
CA ILE A 609 -26.53 -2.95 16.51
C ILE A 609 -26.48 -1.46 16.18
N GLN A 610 -26.33 -1.10 14.90
CA GLN A 610 -26.30 0.29 14.46
C GLN A 610 -27.56 1.06 14.91
N ASN A 611 -28.74 0.49 14.71
CA ASN A 611 -30.00 1.15 15.09
C ASN A 611 -30.09 1.37 16.60
N ALA A 612 -29.66 0.38 17.40
CA ALA A 612 -29.61 0.52 18.84
C ALA A 612 -28.59 1.58 19.29
N TYR A 613 -27.39 1.56 18.70
CA TYR A 613 -26.31 2.52 18.98
C TYR A 613 -26.75 3.95 18.66
N MET A 614 -27.39 4.17 17.51
CA MET A 614 -27.84 5.50 17.10
C MET A 614 -29.04 6.01 17.90
N ALA A 615 -29.80 5.13 18.56
CA ALA A 615 -30.90 5.52 19.43
C ALA A 615 -30.41 6.05 20.79
N ASP A 616 -29.29 5.52 21.28
CA ASP A 616 -28.65 5.96 22.52
C ASP A 616 -27.12 5.83 22.45
N PRO A 617 -26.44 6.76 21.75
CA PRO A 617 -24.99 6.69 21.58
C PRO A 617 -24.24 6.94 22.90
N VAL A 618 -24.86 7.64 23.85
CA VAL A 618 -24.25 7.96 25.15
C VAL A 618 -24.05 6.69 25.97
N ALA A 619 -25.07 5.83 26.04
CA ALA A 619 -24.96 4.56 26.76
C ALA A 619 -23.84 3.65 26.23
N ALA A 620 -23.62 3.64 24.91
CA ALA A 620 -22.54 2.85 24.30
C ALA A 620 -21.15 3.50 24.44
N GLN A 621 -21.08 4.81 24.70
CA GLN A 621 -19.82 5.57 24.82
C GLN A 621 -19.43 5.91 26.27
N GLU A 622 -20.29 5.65 27.27
CA GLU A 622 -20.02 5.98 28.67
C GLU A 622 -18.65 5.45 29.15
N ALA A 623 -18.37 4.17 28.88
CA ALA A 623 -17.10 3.53 29.24
C ALA A 623 -15.86 4.11 28.51
N VAL A 624 -16.06 4.75 27.35
CA VAL A 624 -14.98 5.46 26.65
C VAL A 624 -14.58 6.71 27.43
N GLU A 625 -15.56 7.44 27.96
CA GLU A 625 -15.32 8.68 28.70
C GLU A 625 -14.88 8.41 30.16
N THR A 626 -15.48 7.43 30.83
CA THR A 626 -15.24 7.17 32.26
C THR A 626 -14.02 6.30 32.52
N ASP A 627 -13.83 5.25 31.71
CA ASP A 627 -12.82 4.21 31.93
C ASP A 627 -11.69 4.24 30.89
N ALA A 628 -11.70 5.24 30.00
CA ALA A 628 -10.75 5.38 28.88
C ALA A 628 -10.65 4.09 28.03
N GLN A 629 -11.75 3.33 27.92
CA GLN A 629 -11.80 2.14 27.09
C GLN A 629 -11.76 2.52 25.61
N GLU A 630 -11.16 1.64 24.80
CA GLU A 630 -11.20 1.79 23.35
C GLU A 630 -12.66 1.67 22.85
N PRO A 631 -13.12 2.51 21.90
CA PRO A 631 -14.53 2.59 21.55
C PRO A 631 -15.19 1.29 21.06
N PHE A 632 -14.47 0.44 20.32
CA PHE A 632 -15.00 -0.85 19.91
C PHE A 632 -15.15 -1.80 21.10
N LEU A 633 -14.20 -1.80 22.03
CA LEU A 633 -14.29 -2.57 23.27
C LEU A 633 -15.45 -2.08 24.16
N ALA A 634 -15.61 -0.76 24.31
CA ALA A 634 -16.74 -0.18 25.05
C ALA A 634 -18.09 -0.59 24.45
N MET A 635 -18.22 -0.56 23.12
CA MET A 635 -19.41 -1.06 22.43
C MET A 635 -19.65 -2.55 22.68
N CYS A 636 -18.60 -3.37 22.68
CA CYS A 636 -18.71 -4.80 22.98
C CYS A 636 -19.19 -5.04 24.42
N SER A 637 -18.63 -4.32 25.40
CA SER A 637 -19.04 -4.36 26.81
C SER A 637 -20.51 -3.95 26.96
N TRP A 638 -20.93 -2.87 26.31
CA TRP A 638 -22.32 -2.41 26.29
C TRP A 638 -23.28 -3.48 25.74
N LEU A 639 -22.91 -4.14 24.65
CA LEU A 639 -23.68 -5.24 24.07
C LEU A 639 -23.78 -6.46 25.00
N ASP A 640 -22.74 -6.73 25.80
CA ASP A 640 -22.69 -7.88 26.70
C ASP A 640 -23.46 -7.64 28.00
N GLU A 641 -23.31 -6.44 28.60
CA GLU A 641 -23.93 -6.09 29.88
C GLU A 641 -25.40 -5.70 29.73
N THR A 642 -25.73 -4.94 28.69
CA THR A 642 -27.07 -4.39 28.47
C THR A 642 -27.52 -4.62 27.02
N PRO A 643 -27.67 -5.90 26.58
CA PRO A 643 -27.96 -6.22 25.19
C PRO A 643 -29.27 -5.55 24.74
N PRO A 644 -29.24 -4.66 23.73
CA PRO A 644 -30.43 -3.99 23.25
C PRO A 644 -31.50 -4.98 22.80
N ALA A 645 -32.77 -4.68 23.09
CA ALA A 645 -33.88 -5.57 22.79
C ALA A 645 -33.94 -5.99 21.31
N ALA A 646 -33.69 -5.04 20.40
CA ALA A 646 -33.67 -5.28 18.96
C ALA A 646 -32.57 -6.27 18.54
N VAL A 647 -31.38 -6.18 19.13
CA VAL A 647 -30.26 -7.11 18.86
C VAL A 647 -30.59 -8.51 19.40
N SER A 648 -31.09 -8.58 20.64
CA SER A 648 -31.50 -9.84 21.27
C SER A 648 -32.62 -10.55 20.51
N GLU A 649 -33.62 -9.82 20.03
CA GLU A 649 -34.72 -10.36 19.24
C GLU A 649 -34.25 -10.87 17.88
N THR A 650 -33.35 -10.13 17.22
CA THR A 650 -32.73 -10.54 15.96
C THR A 650 -31.99 -11.86 16.13
N LEU A 651 -31.11 -11.98 17.14
CA LEU A 651 -30.36 -13.22 17.42
C LEU A 651 -31.26 -14.42 17.76
N LYS A 652 -32.35 -14.19 18.52
CA LYS A 652 -33.34 -15.23 18.86
C LYS A 652 -34.12 -15.70 17.62
N SER A 653 -34.52 -14.77 16.75
CA SER A 653 -35.25 -15.10 15.52
C SER A 653 -34.42 -16.03 14.61
N MET A 654 -33.10 -15.80 14.56
CA MET A 654 -32.17 -16.60 13.76
C MET A 654 -31.99 -18.01 14.32
N ALA A 655 -31.88 -18.17 15.64
CA ALA A 655 -31.75 -19.49 16.29
C ALA A 655 -32.96 -20.42 16.07
N THR A 656 -34.14 -19.86 15.82
CA THR A 656 -35.37 -20.63 15.67
C THR A 656 -35.66 -21.10 14.24
N GLY A 657 -34.76 -20.84 13.28
CA GLY A 657 -34.91 -21.28 11.88
C GLY A 657 -36.05 -20.58 11.12
N VAL A 658 -36.59 -19.48 11.67
CA VAL A 658 -37.61 -18.63 11.01
C VAL A 658 -36.97 -17.62 10.04
N THR A 659 -35.68 -17.81 9.72
CA THR A 659 -34.85 -16.92 8.92
C THR A 659 -35.54 -16.54 7.62
N GLY A 660 -36.03 -17.49 6.80
CA GLY A 660 -36.63 -17.17 5.50
C GLY A 660 -37.90 -16.30 5.51
N LYS A 661 -38.66 -16.25 6.62
CA LYS A 661 -39.88 -15.43 6.76
C LYS A 661 -39.64 -14.12 7.52
N ALA A 662 -38.78 -14.14 8.55
CA ALA A 662 -38.34 -12.93 9.24
C ALA A 662 -37.47 -12.03 8.32
N LEU A 663 -36.70 -12.63 7.41
CA LEU A 663 -35.99 -11.95 6.32
C LEU A 663 -36.94 -11.11 5.45
N GLY A 664 -38.16 -11.58 5.18
CA GLY A 664 -39.14 -10.88 4.33
C GLY A 664 -40.05 -9.87 5.05
N GLU A 665 -40.24 -10.00 6.36
CA GLU A 665 -41.21 -9.20 7.13
C GLU A 665 -40.60 -7.98 7.84
N VAL A 666 -39.27 -7.87 7.93
CA VAL A 666 -38.58 -6.60 8.22
C VAL A 666 -38.62 -5.74 6.94
N GLY A 667 -39.80 -5.19 6.65
CA GLY A 667 -40.09 -4.26 5.59
C GLY A 667 -39.34 -2.94 5.80
N GLY A 668 -38.07 -2.95 5.42
CA GLY A 668 -37.12 -1.84 5.54
C GLY A 668 -35.74 -2.20 4.99
N GLY A 669 -35.67 -3.14 4.05
CA GLY A 669 -34.57 -3.36 3.11
C GLY A 669 -33.39 -4.21 3.60
N GLN A 670 -33.46 -5.54 3.44
CA GLN A 670 -32.24 -6.37 3.30
C GLN A 670 -31.25 -5.76 2.31
N SER A 671 -31.76 -5.18 1.22
CA SER A 671 -30.96 -4.45 0.24
C SER A 671 -30.16 -3.30 0.86
N LEU A 672 -30.69 -2.60 1.86
CA LEU A 672 -30.05 -1.43 2.48
C LEU A 672 -29.05 -1.85 3.57
N ALA A 673 -29.37 -2.89 4.35
CA ALA A 673 -28.43 -3.49 5.29
C ALA A 673 -27.24 -4.12 4.55
N TRP A 674 -27.51 -4.85 3.47
CA TRP A 674 -26.50 -5.41 2.59
C TRP A 674 -25.63 -4.32 1.94
N GLU A 675 -26.24 -3.27 1.40
CA GLU A 675 -25.50 -2.14 0.81
C GLU A 675 -24.57 -1.47 1.83
N ARG A 676 -24.98 -1.39 3.10
CA ARG A 676 -24.18 -0.77 4.17
C ARG A 676 -23.11 -1.68 4.77
N PHE A 677 -23.40 -2.96 4.97
CA PHE A 677 -22.57 -3.87 5.76
C PHE A 677 -22.00 -5.04 4.98
N GLY A 678 -22.54 -5.36 3.80
CA GLY A 678 -22.04 -6.43 2.93
C GLY A 678 -20.54 -6.33 2.65
N PRO A 679 -20.00 -5.15 2.29
CA PRO A 679 -18.55 -4.96 2.11
C PRO A 679 -17.71 -5.22 3.37
N HIS A 680 -18.30 -5.14 4.56
CA HIS A 680 -17.61 -5.31 5.84
C HIS A 680 -17.83 -6.68 6.48
N ALA A 681 -18.88 -7.40 6.07
CA ALA A 681 -19.35 -8.62 6.73
C ALA A 681 -18.26 -9.71 6.85
N LEU A 682 -17.42 -9.88 5.82
CA LEU A 682 -16.29 -10.83 5.82
C LEU A 682 -14.91 -10.14 5.70
N ALA A 683 -14.89 -8.81 5.83
CA ALA A 683 -13.65 -8.03 5.85
C ALA A 683 -13.12 -7.87 7.29
N PRO A 684 -11.78 -7.75 7.47
CA PRO A 684 -11.21 -7.37 8.76
C PRO A 684 -11.83 -6.08 9.29
N ARG A 685 -11.98 -5.96 10.62
CA ARG A 685 -12.38 -4.68 11.22
C ARG A 685 -11.31 -3.65 10.94
N ARG A 686 -11.74 -2.41 10.73
CA ARG A 686 -10.81 -1.28 10.63
C ARG A 686 -10.65 -0.67 12.03
N PRO A 687 -9.41 -0.44 12.50
CA PRO A 687 -9.21 0.32 13.73
C PRO A 687 -9.58 1.79 13.51
N LEU A 688 -9.77 2.53 14.60
CA LEU A 688 -9.94 3.98 14.54
C LEU A 688 -8.74 4.65 13.86
N PRO A 689 -8.98 5.51 12.87
CA PRO A 689 -7.91 6.09 12.08
C PRO A 689 -7.31 7.28 12.84
N VAL A 690 -6.02 7.55 12.60
CA VAL A 690 -5.25 8.52 13.39
C VAL A 690 -4.73 9.66 12.52
N LEU A 691 -4.96 10.90 12.96
CA LEU A 691 -4.32 12.10 12.41
C LEU A 691 -3.02 12.41 13.15
N HIS A 692 -1.93 12.51 12.40
CA HIS A 692 -0.59 12.90 12.85
C HIS A 692 -0.30 14.31 12.33
N VAL A 693 -0.15 15.26 13.24
CA VAL A 693 0.21 16.65 12.90
C VAL A 693 1.70 16.86 13.16
N LEU A 694 2.47 17.02 12.08
CA LEU A 694 3.90 17.31 12.16
C LEU A 694 4.09 18.82 12.19
N THR A 695 4.59 19.35 13.32
CA THR A 695 4.83 20.78 13.50
C THR A 695 6.20 21.05 14.10
N THR A 696 6.80 22.18 13.73
CA THR A 696 8.04 22.72 14.32
C THR A 696 7.78 23.93 15.24
N GLN A 697 6.51 24.36 15.38
CA GLN A 697 6.10 25.60 16.06
C GLN A 697 4.95 25.39 17.07
N SER A 698 4.88 26.33 18.03
CA SER A 698 4.09 26.54 19.27
C SER A 698 2.93 25.60 19.70
N ALA A 699 2.85 25.43 21.03
CA ALA A 699 1.73 24.83 21.76
C ALA A 699 0.37 25.45 21.37
N GLY A 700 -0.65 24.61 21.25
CA GLY A 700 -2.04 25.02 20.99
C GLY A 700 -2.47 25.05 19.52
N MET A 701 -1.59 24.89 18.53
CA MET A 701 -2.02 24.80 17.11
C MET A 701 -2.82 23.52 16.83
N THR A 702 -2.33 22.38 17.31
CA THR A 702 -2.98 21.08 17.15
C THR A 702 -4.29 21.02 17.93
N GLU A 703 -4.25 21.34 19.23
CA GLU A 703 -5.40 21.23 20.14
C GLU A 703 -6.41 22.38 19.99
N GLY A 704 -5.95 23.60 19.67
CA GLY A 704 -6.80 24.79 19.60
C GLY A 704 -7.42 25.02 18.22
N TYR A 705 -6.64 24.89 17.14
CA TYR A 705 -7.13 25.18 15.78
C TYR A 705 -7.53 23.92 15.02
N ILE A 706 -6.57 23.04 14.73
CA ILE A 706 -6.79 21.89 13.81
C ILE A 706 -7.91 20.99 14.35
N ARG A 707 -7.86 20.64 15.63
CA ARG A 707 -8.90 19.86 16.30
C ARG A 707 -10.27 20.53 16.17
N THR A 708 -10.38 21.80 16.55
CA THR A 708 -11.64 22.56 16.48
C THR A 708 -12.20 22.62 15.06
N TRP A 709 -11.35 22.89 14.06
CA TRP A 709 -11.76 22.96 12.66
C TRP A 709 -12.30 21.62 12.15
N LEU A 710 -11.62 20.51 12.50
CA LEU A 710 -12.05 19.18 12.13
C LEU A 710 -13.35 18.80 12.84
N GLU A 711 -13.42 18.96 14.16
CA GLU A 711 -14.62 18.64 14.95
C GLU A 711 -15.84 19.43 14.46
N GLU A 712 -15.69 20.74 14.23
CA GLU A 712 -16.76 21.59 13.74
C GLU A 712 -17.21 21.19 12.33
N SER A 713 -16.28 21.06 11.38
CA SER A 713 -16.61 20.69 10.00
C SER A 713 -17.20 19.29 9.91
N MET A 714 -16.66 18.32 10.64
CA MET A 714 -17.20 16.96 10.67
C MET A 714 -18.59 16.92 11.31
N ALA A 715 -18.82 17.67 12.39
CA ALA A 715 -20.15 17.76 13.01
C ALA A 715 -21.17 18.36 12.04
N LEU A 716 -20.81 19.45 11.33
CA LEU A 716 -21.66 20.05 10.30
C LEU A 716 -21.95 19.06 9.17
N TYR A 717 -20.95 18.33 8.69
CA TYR A 717 -21.12 17.28 7.68
C TYR A 717 -22.14 16.23 8.15
N GLN A 718 -22.02 15.74 9.39
CA GLN A 718 -22.95 14.75 9.94
C GLN A 718 -24.38 15.31 10.10
N VAL A 719 -24.54 16.58 10.48
CA VAL A 719 -25.85 17.24 10.56
C VAL A 719 -26.48 17.35 9.17
N ILE A 720 -25.71 17.76 8.16
CA ILE A 720 -26.19 17.89 6.77
C ILE A 720 -26.65 16.53 6.24
N GLU A 721 -25.85 15.48 6.47
CA GLU A 721 -26.14 14.12 6.03
C GLU A 721 -27.37 13.53 6.74
N SER A 722 -27.44 13.64 8.06
CA SER A 722 -28.56 13.10 8.85
C SER A 722 -29.90 13.80 8.57
N ALA A 723 -29.87 15.10 8.26
CA ALA A 723 -31.05 15.87 7.88
C ALA A 723 -31.33 15.86 6.37
N ALA A 724 -30.52 15.14 5.56
CA ALA A 724 -30.60 15.09 4.10
C ALA A 724 -30.61 16.48 3.41
N LEU A 725 -29.82 17.42 3.96
CA LEU A 725 -29.78 18.82 3.51
C LEU A 725 -28.75 19.10 2.41
N GLY A 726 -28.08 18.08 1.88
CA GLY A 726 -26.96 18.24 0.92
C GLY A 726 -27.29 19.16 -0.26
N GLY A 727 -28.41 18.91 -0.94
CA GLY A 727 -28.83 19.73 -2.09
C GLY A 727 -29.18 21.19 -1.72
N GLU A 728 -29.77 21.41 -0.54
CA GLU A 728 -30.08 22.78 -0.08
C GLU A 728 -28.83 23.58 0.24
N VAL A 729 -27.85 22.93 0.88
CA VAL A 729 -26.54 23.51 1.20
C VAL A 729 -25.78 23.84 -0.09
N GLU A 730 -25.70 22.91 -1.05
CA GLU A 730 -25.06 23.13 -2.35
C GLU A 730 -25.67 24.32 -3.10
N GLU A 731 -27.00 24.42 -3.15
CA GLU A 731 -27.69 25.52 -3.82
C GLU A 731 -27.45 26.85 -3.10
N ARG A 732 -27.35 26.84 -1.77
CA ARG A 732 -27.00 28.04 -0.99
C ARG A 732 -25.54 28.46 -1.23
N GLN A 733 -24.59 27.52 -1.24
CA GLN A 733 -23.19 27.79 -1.56
C GLN A 733 -23.02 28.31 -2.99
N LYS A 734 -23.73 27.73 -3.96
CA LYS A 734 -23.74 28.19 -5.35
C LYS A 734 -24.21 29.64 -5.46
N ARG A 735 -25.32 30.00 -4.80
CA ARG A 735 -25.80 31.39 -4.73
C ARG A 735 -24.78 32.34 -4.12
N PHE A 736 -24.11 31.94 -3.05
CA PHE A 736 -23.05 32.76 -2.45
C PHE A 736 -21.85 32.94 -3.38
N ARG A 737 -21.36 31.88 -4.02
CA ARG A 737 -20.26 31.95 -5.00
C ARG A 737 -20.59 32.88 -6.16
N GLN A 738 -21.80 32.77 -6.72
CA GLN A 738 -22.25 33.67 -7.79
C GLN A 738 -22.28 35.13 -7.35
N ARG A 739 -22.80 35.40 -6.15
CA ARG A 739 -22.86 36.76 -5.59
C ARG A 739 -21.48 37.33 -5.30
N LEU A 740 -20.57 36.52 -4.73
CA LEU A 740 -19.19 36.91 -4.48
C LEU A 740 -18.46 37.22 -5.79
N ASN A 741 -18.55 36.34 -6.79
CA ASN A 741 -17.93 36.60 -8.10
C ASN A 741 -18.46 37.87 -8.76
N ALA A 742 -19.77 38.15 -8.66
CA ALA A 742 -20.34 39.38 -9.20
C ALA A 742 -19.81 40.64 -8.49
N LEU A 743 -19.71 40.60 -7.15
CA LEU A 743 -19.15 41.70 -6.36
C LEU A 743 -17.65 41.89 -6.66
N SER A 744 -16.88 40.80 -6.70
CA SER A 744 -15.47 40.80 -7.05
C SER A 744 -15.23 41.41 -8.43
N ALA A 745 -16.02 41.02 -9.44
CA ALA A 745 -15.92 41.58 -10.78
C ALA A 745 -16.23 43.09 -10.80
N CYS A 746 -17.19 43.55 -9.99
CA CYS A 746 -17.50 44.97 -9.85
C CYS A 746 -16.30 45.74 -9.29
N ILE A 747 -15.72 45.24 -8.18
CA ILE A 747 -14.57 45.86 -7.52
C ILE A 747 -13.35 45.91 -8.44
N ILE A 748 -13.00 44.81 -9.12
CA ILE A 748 -11.87 44.76 -10.06
C ILE A 748 -12.04 45.80 -11.17
N ARG A 749 -13.26 45.95 -11.71
CA ARG A 749 -13.56 46.95 -12.75
C ARG A 749 -13.45 48.37 -12.21
N GLU A 750 -13.94 48.63 -10.99
CA GLU A 750 -13.83 49.93 -10.34
C GLU A 750 -12.37 50.31 -10.04
N LEU A 751 -11.53 49.33 -9.68
CA LEU A 751 -10.10 49.50 -9.45
C LEU A 751 -9.28 49.60 -10.75
N GLY A 752 -9.88 49.29 -11.91
CA GLY A 752 -9.22 49.37 -13.21
C GLY A 752 -8.21 48.26 -13.50
N ILE A 753 -8.22 47.17 -12.72
CA ILE A 753 -7.25 46.05 -12.81
C ILE A 753 -7.80 44.85 -13.58
N TRP A 754 -8.77 45.05 -14.48
CA TRP A 754 -9.37 43.95 -15.25
C TRP A 754 -8.36 43.22 -16.16
N VAL A 755 -7.27 43.89 -16.55
CA VAL A 755 -6.19 43.29 -17.34
C VAL A 755 -5.59 42.07 -16.61
N GLU A 756 -5.46 42.10 -15.28
CA GLU A 756 -4.99 40.96 -14.50
C GLU A 756 -5.93 39.75 -14.61
N VAL A 757 -7.24 39.98 -14.73
CA VAL A 757 -8.22 38.89 -14.94
C VAL A 757 -8.03 38.28 -16.33
N GLU A 758 -7.77 39.09 -17.35
CA GLU A 758 -7.53 38.62 -18.71
C GLU A 758 -6.20 37.86 -18.81
N GLU A 759 -5.15 38.36 -18.14
CA GLU A 759 -3.87 37.68 -18.01
C GLU A 759 -4.02 36.33 -17.30
N VAL A 760 -4.65 36.29 -16.13
CA VAL A 760 -4.88 35.03 -15.38
C VAL A 760 -5.77 34.07 -16.16
N ALA A 761 -6.81 34.55 -16.85
CA ALA A 761 -7.66 33.71 -17.68
C ALA A 761 -6.88 33.09 -18.86
N ALA A 762 -5.99 33.87 -19.46
CA ALA A 762 -5.14 33.41 -20.57
C ALA A 762 -4.02 32.47 -20.10
N GLU A 763 -3.35 32.79 -18.99
CA GLU A 763 -2.27 32.00 -18.39
C GLU A 763 -2.79 30.66 -17.86
N GLU A 764 -3.87 30.65 -17.10
CA GLU A 764 -4.39 29.43 -16.45
C GLU A 764 -5.43 28.68 -17.31
N GLY A 765 -5.82 29.22 -18.48
CA GLY A 765 -6.81 28.60 -19.37
C GLY A 765 -8.19 28.42 -18.72
N ILE A 766 -8.60 29.39 -17.91
CA ILE A 766 -9.85 29.37 -17.12
C ILE A 766 -10.84 30.44 -17.62
N ASP A 767 -12.13 30.27 -17.31
CA ASP A 767 -13.12 31.27 -17.66
C ASP A 767 -12.92 32.56 -16.86
N GLN A 768 -13.40 33.69 -17.40
CA GLN A 768 -13.25 35.00 -16.76
C GLN A 768 -13.85 35.06 -15.35
N GLY A 769 -14.90 34.30 -15.06
CA GLY A 769 -15.50 34.23 -13.72
C GLY A 769 -14.58 33.53 -12.71
N ALA A 770 -13.93 32.44 -13.12
CA ALA A 770 -12.91 31.78 -12.32
C ALA A 770 -11.66 32.66 -12.14
N ALA A 771 -11.24 33.37 -13.20
CA ALA A 771 -10.11 34.31 -13.13
C ALA A 771 -10.38 35.50 -12.20
N VAL A 772 -11.61 36.03 -12.17
CA VAL A 772 -12.02 37.03 -11.17
C VAL A 772 -11.81 36.52 -9.74
N GLY A 773 -12.18 35.26 -9.46
CA GLY A 773 -11.94 34.63 -8.17
C GLY A 773 -10.44 34.54 -7.83
N ARG A 774 -9.61 34.16 -8.81
CA ARG A 774 -8.14 34.07 -8.66
C ARG A 774 -7.50 35.41 -8.37
N VAL A 775 -7.88 36.47 -9.10
CA VAL A 775 -7.32 37.82 -8.92
C VAL A 775 -7.68 38.37 -7.53
N VAL A 776 -8.92 38.19 -7.07
CA VAL A 776 -9.28 38.57 -5.69
C VAL A 776 -8.53 37.74 -4.66
N GLY A 777 -8.34 36.44 -4.91
CA GLY A 777 -7.55 35.55 -4.04
C GLY A 777 -6.08 35.97 -3.93
N ARG A 778 -5.44 36.35 -5.05
CA ARG A 778 -4.04 36.83 -5.09
C ARG A 778 -3.85 38.15 -4.31
N ASN A 779 -4.88 38.99 -4.25
CA ASN A 779 -4.85 40.28 -3.54
C ASN A 779 -5.37 40.20 -2.09
N ARG A 780 -5.58 38.98 -1.56
CA ARG A 780 -6.08 38.76 -0.19
C ARG A 780 -4.96 38.65 0.86
N THR A 781 -3.71 38.52 0.40
CA THR A 781 -2.46 38.65 1.16
C THR A 781 -1.92 40.05 1.04
#